data_AF-A0A0N1LHB8-F1
#
_entry.id   AF-A0A0N1LHB8-F1
#
_cell.length_a   1.000
_cell.length_b   1.000
_cell.length_c   1.000
_cell.angle_alpha   90.00
_cell.angle_beta   90.00
_cell.angle_gamma   90.00
#
_symmetry.space_group_name_H-M   'P 1'
#
loop_
_entity.id
_entity.type
_entity.pdbx_description
1 polymer ?
#
loop_
_entity_poly.entity_id
_entity_poly.type
_entity_poly.pdbx_seq_one_letter_code
_entity_poly.pdbx_strand_id
1 'polypeptide(L)'
;MSRPIFFDPTGRRRRLTRRGAFIGLIVLLVAALVFATTVVTVPPAAPLPLGFERQAPFPLKTQVSRISHKILHELNQLLGRHNPATGRDTGQALNVGFYTSWSDGSAETLRRHVSQLDWVAPTLFSLGHGGNLVVTDDAPMRRILTSAIHRPLVVPVLQNAANAKWDGAGATAVMESPARRAALVNQIDVALDRSGDGGVMVDFENLPKPGIAALRTFVADLHARLAPKHRVVAVTMPIDDADWSAKRLAEVADKVVLMAYDEHWQGGEPGPIASNGWFAGHLTDQLKGLAPNKVIVALGNYGYDWYKGHADVQTVEEAWLSAHDSGTTPTWDKVSGNTGFGYLDDQDINAATPPERHQVWMLDAATSWNQMQMLSRLGVGSVALWRLGSEDPGFWDVLRTWRSGHGAVPDLGRIKETSNVDVEGNGEILRIDATPEEGARQIHYTVAQFGRPSLIDDERYGTLPTPYVVRRTGDRPKLVALTFDDGPDPKYTPEVLSVLERYHVPATFFIIGENGVAGRSLLQRMVADGDEIGNHSYTHPNMAEDSETGVKLELNATQRLIEAYTGRSTRLFRAPYFGDAEPTTADEIGPALIAQKEGYTVVGLHADPGDWMKRSADDIVARTVDAVEHATPDRSANVILLHDGGGNREQTVAALPRIIERLEADGYRLVPASTLAGLKRDDVMPQVKGWDLAAVRVDVAIFSVLALLLAALNWSFFFAIALGVIRALGLTGLALVPDRRKVPALDNGYQPVVSVIIPAYNEERVIEASVHRILASDYPHMEVIVADDGSKDRTSAIVAAAFGDNPRVRLMTMVNGGKASALNRALAVATGEIVVALDADTQFEPQTIARLVRWFENARVGAVAGNAKVGNRVNLVTRWQAVEYITAQNIERRALTRFGAIMVVPGAVGAWRRSALNDVGGYPEDTLAEDQDLTIAIQRKGWKVCYDEDAVAWTEAPETLAALSKQRFRWAFGTLQCLWKHRAVLWARKPAGLSFVGMPQAWLFQILFALISPLIDLALAVSIVGTVLRVMQHGWAQTQTDVLRMGLYWAAFTFIDLVCGWVAYRLDVRERRFPPILLLSQRFVYRQLMYSVVIRAVGAALQGLGIGWGKLERTGRVSAGQAQGGNQALAA
;
A
#
# COMPACT_ATOMS: atom_id res chain seq x y z
N MET A 1 36.65 -47.80 13.01
CA MET A 1 36.11 -46.47 12.68
C MET A 1 34.80 -46.28 13.41
N SER A 2 34.74 -45.32 14.34
CA SER A 2 33.50 -44.88 14.97
C SER A 2 32.55 -44.34 13.90
N ARG A 3 31.28 -44.75 13.93
CA ARG A 3 30.28 -44.23 12.98
C ARG A 3 29.94 -42.79 13.38
N PRO A 4 30.04 -41.80 12.47
CA PRO A 4 29.70 -40.42 12.80
C PRO A 4 28.26 -40.27 13.28
N ILE A 5 28.02 -39.35 14.22
CA ILE A 5 26.69 -39.07 14.75
C ILE A 5 25.76 -38.62 13.60
N PHE A 6 24.54 -39.17 13.57
CA PHE A 6 23.50 -39.07 12.54
C PHE A 6 23.71 -39.86 11.25
N PHE A 7 24.90 -40.40 10.96
CA PHE A 7 25.14 -41.13 9.72
C PHE A 7 24.25 -42.38 9.60
N ASP A 8 23.43 -42.44 8.55
CA ASP A 8 22.60 -43.60 8.21
C ASP A 8 23.09 -44.22 6.88
N PRO A 9 23.90 -45.30 6.93
CA PRO A 9 24.40 -45.94 5.71
C PRO A 9 23.30 -46.63 4.90
N THR A 10 22.11 -46.87 5.45
CA THR A 10 21.01 -47.55 4.76
C THR A 10 20.21 -46.62 3.83
N GLY A 11 20.37 -45.29 4.01
CA GLY A 11 19.60 -44.27 3.32
C GLY A 11 18.09 -44.32 3.58
N ARG A 12 17.63 -45.11 4.57
CA ARG A 12 16.21 -45.20 4.94
C ARG A 12 15.72 -43.88 5.50
N ARG A 13 16.52 -43.24 6.36
CA ARG A 13 16.18 -41.94 6.97
C ARG A 13 15.94 -40.87 5.91
N ARG A 14 16.86 -40.72 4.95
CA ARG A 14 16.72 -39.80 3.81
C ARG A 14 15.43 -40.02 3.01
N ARG A 15 15.05 -41.27 2.74
CA ARG A 15 13.82 -41.61 2.02
C ARG A 15 12.57 -41.23 2.81
N LEU A 16 12.53 -41.54 4.11
CA LEU A 16 11.40 -41.18 4.98
C LEU A 16 11.25 -39.66 5.13
N THR A 17 12.35 -38.94 5.37
CA THR A 17 12.33 -37.47 5.50
C THR A 17 11.84 -36.80 4.22
N ARG A 18 12.31 -37.24 3.05
CA ARG A 18 11.85 -36.70 1.75
C ARG A 18 10.38 -37.00 1.49
N ARG A 19 9.92 -38.22 1.78
CA ARG A 19 8.49 -38.57 1.65
C ARG A 19 7.63 -37.75 2.58
N GLY A 20 8.02 -37.61 3.85
CA GLY A 20 7.30 -36.77 4.82
C GLY A 20 7.22 -35.31 4.39
N ALA A 21 8.32 -34.72 3.94
CA ALA A 21 8.32 -33.35 3.43
C ALA A 21 7.44 -33.18 2.18
N PHE A 22 7.48 -34.14 1.25
CA PHE A 22 6.67 -34.12 0.04
C PHE A 22 5.17 -34.28 0.34
N ILE A 23 4.81 -35.18 1.27
CA ILE A 23 3.42 -35.33 1.76
C ILE A 23 2.96 -34.03 2.42
N GLY A 24 3.78 -33.43 3.27
CA GLY A 24 3.46 -32.16 3.91
C GLY A 24 3.21 -31.03 2.90
N LEU A 25 4.04 -30.94 1.86
CA LEU A 25 3.86 -29.98 0.77
C LEU A 25 2.57 -30.24 -0.03
N ILE A 26 2.25 -31.50 -0.33
CA ILE A 26 0.99 -31.86 -1.01
C ILE A 26 -0.21 -31.45 -0.15
N VAL A 27 -0.19 -31.74 1.15
CA VAL A 27 -1.28 -31.37 2.06
C VAL A 27 -1.48 -29.85 2.07
N LEU A 28 -0.39 -29.08 2.13
CA LEU A 28 -0.42 -27.61 2.04
C LEU A 28 -0.98 -27.11 0.70
N LEU A 29 -0.54 -27.68 -0.43
CA LEU A 29 -1.02 -27.30 -1.76
C LEU A 29 -2.49 -27.66 -1.96
N VAL A 30 -2.92 -28.83 -1.49
CA VAL A 30 -4.32 -29.26 -1.55
C VAL A 30 -5.18 -28.35 -0.67
N ALA A 31 -4.74 -28.01 0.55
CA ALA A 31 -5.47 -27.07 1.42
C ALA A 31 -5.58 -25.68 0.78
N ALA A 32 -4.50 -25.16 0.18
CA ALA A 32 -4.50 -23.88 -0.51
C ALA A 32 -5.40 -23.90 -1.77
N LEU A 33 -5.39 -24.99 -2.53
CA LEU A 33 -6.24 -25.16 -3.70
C LEU A 33 -7.71 -25.22 -3.31
N VAL A 34 -8.06 -25.99 -2.27
CA VAL A 34 -9.42 -26.06 -1.74
C VAL A 34 -9.89 -24.67 -1.30
N PHE A 35 -9.06 -23.93 -0.55
CA PHE A 35 -9.37 -22.56 -0.13
C PHE A 35 -9.57 -21.61 -1.33
N ALA A 36 -8.68 -21.66 -2.32
CA ALA A 36 -8.81 -20.83 -3.51
C ALA A 36 -10.10 -21.16 -4.28
N THR A 37 -10.49 -22.44 -4.37
CA THR A 37 -11.74 -22.82 -5.02
C THR A 37 -12.97 -22.32 -4.25
N THR A 38 -13.00 -22.41 -2.91
CA THR A 38 -14.18 -21.97 -2.14
C THR A 38 -14.42 -20.46 -2.18
N VAL A 39 -13.34 -19.68 -2.31
CA VAL A 39 -13.39 -18.20 -2.47
C VAL A 39 -13.75 -17.81 -3.91
N VAL A 40 -13.23 -18.50 -4.93
CA VAL A 40 -13.53 -18.17 -6.33
C VAL A 40 -14.94 -18.59 -6.73
N THR A 41 -15.47 -19.68 -6.17
CA THR A 41 -16.79 -20.22 -6.55
C THR A 41 -17.82 -20.00 -5.43
N VAL A 42 -18.39 -18.80 -5.38
CA VAL A 42 -19.62 -18.49 -4.63
C VAL A 42 -20.75 -18.34 -5.64
N PRO A 43 -21.81 -19.16 -5.59
CA PRO A 43 -22.94 -19.02 -6.50
C PRO A 43 -23.67 -17.69 -6.24
N PRO A 44 -23.99 -16.90 -7.27
CA PRO A 44 -24.73 -15.65 -7.10
C PRO A 44 -26.15 -15.95 -6.61
N ALA A 45 -26.63 -15.18 -5.63
CA ALA A 45 -27.99 -15.32 -5.10
C ALA A 45 -29.01 -14.63 -6.02
N ALA A 46 -30.22 -15.21 -6.13
CA ALA A 46 -31.30 -14.59 -6.90
C ALA A 46 -31.73 -13.25 -6.24
N PRO A 47 -31.87 -12.13 -6.97
CA PRO A 47 -32.13 -10.80 -6.41
C PRO A 47 -33.28 -10.73 -5.40
N LEU A 48 -33.17 -9.86 -4.39
CA LEU A 48 -34.25 -9.65 -3.42
C LEU A 48 -35.45 -8.95 -4.07
N PRO A 49 -36.69 -9.34 -3.71
CA PRO A 49 -37.89 -8.63 -4.14
C PRO A 49 -38.02 -7.34 -3.35
N LEU A 50 -37.53 -6.23 -3.91
CA LEU A 50 -37.73 -4.89 -3.33
C LEU A 50 -39.10 -4.35 -3.76
N GLY A 51 -39.88 -3.84 -2.81
CA GLY A 51 -41.14 -3.16 -3.08
C GLY A 51 -40.88 -1.69 -3.38
N PHE A 52 -40.89 -1.31 -4.65
CA PHE A 52 -40.76 0.09 -5.06
C PHE A 52 -42.10 0.83 -4.95
N GLU A 53 -42.06 2.07 -4.51
CA GLU A 53 -43.22 2.95 -4.48
C GLU A 53 -43.59 3.29 -5.93
N ARG A 54 -44.83 3.04 -6.35
CA ARG A 54 -45.21 3.04 -7.77
C ARG A 54 -45.11 4.43 -8.40
N GLN A 55 -44.46 4.50 -9.55
CA GLN A 55 -44.99 5.18 -10.73
C GLN A 55 -45.18 4.18 -11.89
N ALA A 56 -46.05 4.52 -12.85
CA ALA A 56 -46.74 3.61 -13.77
C ALA A 56 -45.82 2.84 -14.75
N PRO A 57 -46.21 1.64 -15.23
CA PRO A 57 -45.37 0.82 -16.11
C PRO A 57 -45.60 1.09 -17.61
N PHE A 58 -44.54 1.04 -18.42
CA PHE A 58 -44.64 0.77 -19.86
C PHE A 58 -44.34 -0.71 -20.20
N PRO A 59 -45.03 -1.30 -21.21
CA PRO A 59 -45.03 -2.74 -21.46
C PRO A 59 -43.97 -3.23 -22.47
N LEU A 60 -43.49 -4.45 -22.21
CA LEU A 60 -42.55 -5.26 -23.00
C LEU A 60 -43.06 -5.75 -24.37
N LYS A 61 -42.15 -5.74 -25.37
CA LYS A 61 -41.86 -6.77 -26.41
C LYS A 61 -40.68 -6.25 -27.26
N THR A 62 -39.56 -6.92 -27.53
CA THR A 62 -39.33 -8.36 -27.72
C THR A 62 -37.82 -8.65 -27.72
N GLN A 63 -37.49 -9.86 -27.27
CA GLN A 63 -36.16 -10.45 -27.11
C GLN A 63 -35.68 -11.17 -28.40
N VAL A 64 -34.35 -11.30 -28.55
CA VAL A 64 -33.54 -12.30 -29.32
C VAL A 64 -33.14 -12.00 -30.78
N SER A 65 -31.84 -11.73 -31.01
CA SER A 65 -30.94 -12.62 -31.78
C SER A 65 -29.46 -12.31 -31.50
N ARG A 66 -28.58 -13.27 -31.80
CA ARG A 66 -27.30 -13.58 -31.16
C ARG A 66 -26.11 -13.34 -32.11
N ILE A 67 -24.97 -12.96 -31.49
CA ILE A 67 -23.61 -13.53 -31.68
C ILE A 67 -22.67 -13.04 -32.81
N SER A 68 -21.43 -12.76 -32.35
CA SER A 68 -20.09 -12.78 -32.99
C SER A 68 -19.64 -11.46 -33.65
N HIS A 69 -18.42 -10.95 -33.48
CA HIS A 69 -17.13 -11.58 -33.20
C HIS A 69 -16.22 -10.67 -32.35
N LYS A 70 -15.49 -11.30 -31.42
CA LYS A 70 -14.28 -10.78 -30.76
C LYS A 70 -13.07 -11.06 -31.67
N ILE A 71 -12.05 -10.20 -31.56
CA ILE A 71 -10.65 -10.29 -32.04
C ILE A 71 -10.32 -9.38 -33.23
N LEU A 72 -9.82 -8.16 -32.94
CA LEU A 72 -8.70 -7.46 -33.64
C LEU A 72 -8.53 -5.99 -33.18
N HIS A 73 -8.30 -5.73 -31.88
CA HIS A 73 -7.91 -4.38 -31.45
C HIS A 73 -6.94 -4.33 -30.26
N GLU A 74 -6.08 -5.34 -30.12
CA GLU A 74 -5.00 -5.36 -29.13
C GLU A 74 -3.59 -5.20 -29.75
N LEU A 75 -3.50 -4.62 -30.95
CA LEU A 75 -2.23 -4.56 -31.69
C LEU A 75 -1.88 -3.18 -32.26
N ASN A 76 -2.31 -2.09 -31.64
CA ASN A 76 -1.84 -0.74 -32.00
C ASN A 76 -1.50 0.21 -30.84
N GLN A 77 -1.48 -0.24 -29.58
CA GLN A 77 -1.04 0.58 -28.44
C GLN A 77 0.47 0.44 -28.12
N LEU A 78 1.34 0.47 -29.14
CA LEU A 78 2.78 0.31 -28.88
C LEU A 78 3.72 1.38 -29.43
N LEU A 79 3.26 2.40 -30.17
CA LEU A 79 4.17 3.44 -30.65
C LEU A 79 3.50 4.81 -30.78
N GLY A 80 3.59 5.62 -29.73
CA GLY A 80 3.25 7.05 -29.74
C GLY A 80 4.33 7.86 -29.04
N ARG A 81 5.23 8.45 -29.83
CA ARG A 81 6.45 9.13 -29.40
C ARG A 81 6.17 10.38 -28.56
N HIS A 82 7.06 10.59 -27.59
CA HIS A 82 7.23 11.84 -26.85
C HIS A 82 7.48 13.02 -27.79
N ASN A 83 6.86 14.17 -27.49
CA ASN A 83 7.39 15.47 -27.85
C ASN A 83 7.21 16.44 -26.67
N PRO A 84 8.21 17.28 -26.36
CA PRO A 84 8.22 18.14 -25.19
C PRO A 84 7.36 19.38 -25.40
N ALA A 85 6.81 19.88 -24.28
CA ALA A 85 6.07 21.12 -24.20
C ALA A 85 6.90 22.32 -24.71
N THR A 86 6.31 23.13 -25.58
CA THR A 86 6.89 24.39 -26.05
C THR A 86 5.93 25.54 -25.83
N GLY A 87 6.44 26.58 -25.17
CA GLY A 87 6.29 27.99 -25.54
C GLY A 87 4.88 28.59 -25.61
N ARG A 88 4.58 29.49 -24.66
CA ARG A 88 3.43 30.40 -24.69
C ARG A 88 3.45 31.23 -25.99
N ASP A 89 2.47 30.99 -26.86
CA ASP A 89 2.20 31.81 -28.04
C ASP A 89 0.76 32.35 -27.97
N THR A 90 0.61 33.67 -27.87
CA THR A 90 -0.69 34.36 -27.73
C THR A 90 -1.47 34.46 -29.05
N GLY A 91 -0.93 33.90 -30.14
CA GLY A 91 -1.58 33.82 -31.46
C GLY A 91 -2.30 32.50 -31.76
N GLN A 92 -2.22 31.49 -30.89
CA GLN A 92 -2.90 30.22 -31.10
C GLN A 92 -4.41 30.29 -30.82
N ALA A 93 -5.16 29.55 -31.62
CA ALA A 93 -6.60 29.41 -31.52
C ALA A 93 -6.94 28.56 -30.27
N LEU A 94 -7.86 29.03 -29.41
CA LEU A 94 -8.08 28.46 -28.07
C LEU A 94 -9.32 27.56 -27.98
N ASN A 95 -9.23 26.45 -27.26
CA ASN A 95 -10.35 25.65 -26.76
C ASN A 95 -10.61 25.98 -25.29
N VAL A 96 -11.78 26.53 -24.99
CA VAL A 96 -12.17 26.91 -23.62
C VAL A 96 -13.35 26.07 -23.16
N GLY A 97 -13.31 25.55 -21.94
CA GLY A 97 -14.44 24.86 -21.32
C GLY A 97 -14.95 25.63 -20.11
N PHE A 98 -16.23 26.03 -20.11
CA PHE A 98 -16.85 26.61 -18.92
C PHE A 98 -17.18 25.50 -17.92
N TYR A 99 -16.64 25.61 -16.71
CA TYR A 99 -16.78 24.62 -15.65
C TYR A 99 -17.68 25.16 -14.55
N THR A 100 -18.69 24.39 -14.14
CA THR A 100 -19.57 24.79 -13.05
C THR A 100 -19.41 23.85 -11.87
N SER A 101 -19.10 24.40 -10.69
CA SER A 101 -18.80 23.62 -9.48
C SER A 101 -20.00 22.94 -8.83
N TRP A 102 -21.22 23.26 -9.30
CA TRP A 102 -22.47 22.68 -8.80
C TRP A 102 -23.03 21.57 -9.69
N SER A 103 -22.32 21.19 -10.76
CA SER A 103 -22.75 20.12 -11.67
C SER A 103 -21.69 19.02 -11.71
N ASP A 104 -22.06 17.82 -11.28
CA ASP A 104 -21.16 16.66 -11.28
C ASP A 104 -20.71 16.30 -12.71
N GLY A 105 -21.59 16.49 -13.71
CA GLY A 105 -21.27 16.34 -15.13
C GLY A 105 -20.08 17.20 -15.59
N SER A 106 -19.93 18.42 -15.06
CA SER A 106 -18.79 19.29 -15.39
C SER A 106 -17.44 18.67 -14.99
N ALA A 107 -17.37 17.97 -13.85
CA ALA A 107 -16.15 17.33 -13.38
C ALA A 107 -15.77 16.11 -14.22
N GLU A 108 -16.74 15.31 -14.62
CA GLU A 108 -16.49 14.11 -15.41
C GLU A 108 -16.07 14.44 -16.85
N THR A 109 -16.79 15.36 -17.50
CA THR A 109 -16.37 15.86 -18.81
C THR A 109 -14.96 16.46 -18.76
N LEU A 110 -14.66 17.26 -17.73
CA LEU A 110 -13.31 17.81 -17.55
C LEU A 110 -12.27 16.69 -17.43
N ARG A 111 -12.51 15.66 -16.62
CA ARG A 111 -11.57 14.53 -16.45
C ARG A 111 -11.26 13.83 -17.77
N ARG A 112 -12.28 13.55 -18.59
CA ARG A 112 -12.13 12.86 -19.89
C ARG A 112 -11.46 13.74 -20.94
N HIS A 113 -11.75 15.04 -20.94
CA HIS A 113 -11.43 15.94 -22.04
C HIS A 113 -10.43 17.06 -21.69
N VAL A 114 -9.85 17.07 -20.48
CA VAL A 114 -8.86 18.08 -20.04
C VAL A 114 -7.69 18.25 -21.02
N SER A 115 -7.28 17.18 -21.71
CA SER A 115 -6.20 17.21 -22.69
C SER A 115 -6.56 17.93 -24.00
N GLN A 116 -7.85 18.20 -24.23
CA GLN A 116 -8.37 18.89 -25.42
C GLN A 116 -8.65 20.38 -25.14
N LEU A 117 -8.51 20.82 -23.90
CA LEU A 117 -8.77 22.20 -23.47
C LEU A 117 -7.45 22.98 -23.32
N ASP A 118 -7.45 24.21 -23.82
CA ASP A 118 -6.39 25.18 -23.56
C ASP A 118 -6.68 25.95 -22.28
N TRP A 119 -7.95 26.35 -22.08
CA TRP A 119 -8.43 27.05 -20.89
C TRP A 119 -9.59 26.30 -20.24
N VAL A 120 -9.62 26.36 -18.91
CA VAL A 120 -10.80 26.00 -18.11
C VAL A 120 -11.27 27.27 -17.43
N ALA A 121 -12.54 27.61 -17.61
CA ALA A 121 -13.18 28.81 -17.09
C ALA A 121 -14.18 28.45 -15.98
N PRO A 122 -13.74 28.27 -14.73
CA PRO A 122 -14.62 27.81 -13.67
C PRO A 122 -15.37 28.96 -12.99
N THR A 123 -16.66 28.78 -12.71
CA THR A 123 -17.54 29.76 -12.04
C THR A 123 -17.31 29.81 -10.53
N LEU A 124 -16.09 30.19 -10.11
CA LEU A 124 -15.68 30.21 -8.70
C LEU A 124 -15.82 31.59 -8.04
N PHE A 125 -15.93 32.65 -8.83
CA PHE A 125 -15.97 34.02 -8.34
C PHE A 125 -17.36 34.62 -8.53
N SER A 126 -17.94 35.18 -7.48
CA SER A 126 -19.20 35.91 -7.55
C SER A 126 -19.13 37.24 -6.79
N LEU A 127 -19.92 38.21 -7.23
CA LEU A 127 -20.08 39.50 -6.57
C LEU A 127 -21.19 39.41 -5.53
N GLY A 128 -20.83 39.42 -4.24
CA GLY A 128 -21.79 39.38 -3.14
C GLY A 128 -22.54 40.70 -2.92
N HIS A 129 -23.67 40.64 -2.20
CA HIS A 129 -24.42 41.83 -1.81
C HIS A 129 -23.55 42.79 -0.99
N GLY A 130 -23.29 43.98 -1.55
CA GLY A 130 -22.38 44.99 -0.98
C GLY A 130 -21.09 45.22 -1.76
N GLY A 131 -20.79 44.39 -2.78
CA GLY A 131 -19.66 44.57 -3.70
C GLY A 131 -18.36 43.88 -3.28
N ASN A 132 -18.43 42.90 -2.37
CA ASN A 132 -17.30 42.05 -1.99
C ASN A 132 -17.23 40.81 -2.89
N LEU A 133 -16.01 40.33 -3.13
CA LEU A 133 -15.75 39.10 -3.87
C LEU A 133 -16.03 37.88 -2.98
N VAL A 134 -16.89 36.99 -3.45
CA VAL A 134 -17.10 35.66 -2.89
C VAL A 134 -16.34 34.64 -3.73
N VAL A 135 -15.52 33.81 -3.08
CA VAL A 135 -14.70 32.78 -3.74
C VAL A 135 -15.12 31.41 -3.23
N THR A 136 -15.55 30.55 -4.14
CA THR A 136 -15.86 29.15 -3.86
C THR A 136 -14.63 28.29 -4.13
N ASP A 137 -14.31 27.36 -3.24
CA ASP A 137 -13.24 26.38 -3.44
C ASP A 137 -13.81 25.06 -3.99
N ASP A 138 -13.07 24.43 -4.90
CA ASP A 138 -13.50 23.22 -5.60
C ASP A 138 -12.35 22.21 -5.63
N ALA A 139 -12.27 21.39 -4.57
CA ALA A 139 -11.23 20.39 -4.43
C ALA A 139 -11.26 19.29 -5.51
N PRO A 140 -12.43 18.79 -5.98
CA PRO A 140 -12.51 17.86 -7.11
C PRO A 140 -11.87 18.41 -8.40
N MET A 141 -12.26 19.61 -8.85
CA MET A 141 -11.71 20.24 -10.05
C MET A 141 -10.19 20.39 -9.95
N ARG A 142 -9.70 20.88 -8.81
CA ARG A 142 -8.27 21.09 -8.57
C ARG A 142 -7.48 19.78 -8.67
N ARG A 143 -8.02 18.66 -8.15
CA ARG A 143 -7.40 17.34 -8.27
C ARG A 143 -7.26 16.91 -9.73
N ILE A 144 -8.34 16.99 -10.52
CA ILE A 144 -8.34 16.64 -11.94
C ILE A 144 -7.24 17.42 -12.69
N LEU A 145 -7.19 18.73 -12.50
CA LEU A 145 -6.20 19.60 -13.13
C LEU A 145 -4.76 19.28 -12.69
N THR A 146 -4.54 18.94 -11.42
CA THR A 146 -3.19 18.58 -10.95
C THR A 146 -2.70 17.24 -11.51
N SER A 147 -3.61 16.29 -11.75
CA SER A 147 -3.29 14.98 -12.36
C SER A 147 -3.13 15.02 -13.88
N ALA A 148 -3.60 16.07 -14.55
CA ALA A 148 -3.53 16.18 -16.00
C ALA A 148 -2.09 16.31 -16.52
N ILE A 149 -1.75 15.56 -17.57
CA ILE A 149 -0.43 15.59 -18.23
C ILE A 149 -0.20 16.96 -18.89
N HIS A 150 -1.21 17.50 -19.56
CA HIS A 150 -1.26 18.89 -20.04
C HIS A 150 -2.23 19.67 -19.16
N ARG A 151 -1.73 20.73 -18.53
CA ARG A 151 -2.53 21.57 -17.63
C ARG A 151 -3.08 22.78 -18.39
N PRO A 152 -4.41 22.90 -18.56
CA PRO A 152 -4.99 24.09 -19.15
C PRO A 152 -4.79 25.31 -18.24
N LEU A 153 -4.89 26.50 -18.83
CA LEU A 153 -4.91 27.75 -18.09
C LEU A 153 -6.25 27.86 -17.34
N VAL A 154 -6.21 28.02 -16.02
CA VAL A 154 -7.42 28.26 -15.23
C VAL A 154 -7.71 29.76 -15.23
N VAL A 155 -8.89 30.14 -15.69
CA VAL A 155 -9.35 31.53 -15.79
C VAL A 155 -10.72 31.63 -15.10
N PRO A 156 -10.79 31.80 -13.77
CA PRO A 156 -12.05 31.87 -13.04
C PRO A 156 -13.01 32.91 -13.62
N VAL A 157 -14.27 32.52 -13.74
CA VAL A 157 -15.38 33.38 -14.17
C VAL A 157 -15.88 34.15 -12.96
N LEU A 158 -15.91 35.48 -13.08
CA LEU A 158 -16.45 36.42 -12.11
C LEU A 158 -17.86 36.84 -12.53
N GLN A 159 -18.85 36.37 -11.78
CA GLN A 159 -20.26 36.61 -12.07
C GLN A 159 -20.87 37.68 -11.16
N ASN A 160 -21.85 38.43 -11.66
CA ASN A 160 -22.74 39.26 -10.83
C ASN A 160 -24.03 38.53 -10.43
N ALA A 161 -23.94 37.23 -10.23
CA ALA A 161 -25.02 36.40 -9.71
C ALA A 161 -24.72 35.95 -8.28
N ALA A 162 -25.73 36.01 -7.41
CA ALA A 162 -25.72 35.40 -6.08
C ALA A 162 -27.02 34.62 -5.89
N ASN A 163 -26.94 33.37 -5.41
CA ASN A 163 -28.11 32.48 -5.24
C ASN A 163 -28.96 32.37 -6.52
N ALA A 164 -28.31 32.15 -7.67
CA ALA A 164 -28.94 32.03 -8.99
C ALA A 164 -29.74 33.26 -9.47
N LYS A 165 -29.52 34.45 -8.89
CA LYS A 165 -30.14 35.71 -9.33
C LYS A 165 -29.09 36.73 -9.76
N TRP A 166 -29.25 37.25 -10.97
CA TRP A 166 -28.42 38.30 -11.54
C TRP A 166 -28.71 39.67 -10.90
N ASP A 167 -27.66 40.37 -10.44
CA ASP A 167 -27.74 41.70 -9.83
C ASP A 167 -26.97 42.74 -10.67
N GLY A 168 -27.56 43.14 -11.80
CA GLY A 168 -26.96 44.14 -12.70
C GLY A 168 -26.89 45.55 -12.10
N ALA A 169 -27.87 45.94 -11.29
CA ALA A 169 -27.91 47.25 -10.64
C ALA A 169 -26.84 47.36 -9.53
N GLY A 170 -26.68 46.30 -8.71
CA GLY A 170 -25.64 46.21 -7.70
C GLY A 170 -24.23 46.20 -8.32
N ALA A 171 -24.03 45.41 -9.38
CA ALA A 171 -22.77 45.41 -10.12
C ALA A 171 -22.44 46.80 -10.69
N THR A 172 -23.43 47.48 -11.28
CA THR A 172 -23.27 48.86 -11.78
C THR A 172 -22.84 49.82 -10.68
N ALA A 173 -23.50 49.78 -9.51
CA ALA A 173 -23.18 50.66 -8.40
C ALA A 173 -21.74 50.45 -7.87
N VAL A 174 -21.25 49.21 -7.87
CA VAL A 174 -19.87 48.87 -7.50
C VAL A 174 -18.88 49.42 -8.53
N MET A 175 -19.16 49.21 -9.82
CA MET A 175 -18.28 49.66 -10.91
C MET A 175 -18.25 51.18 -11.08
N GLU A 176 -19.34 51.91 -10.84
CA GLU A 176 -19.35 53.38 -10.97
C GLU A 176 -18.55 54.08 -9.85
N SER A 177 -18.46 53.47 -8.66
CA SER A 177 -17.73 54.03 -7.53
C SER A 177 -16.23 53.72 -7.63
N PRO A 178 -15.34 54.73 -7.79
CA PRO A 178 -13.90 54.49 -7.94
C PRO A 178 -13.29 53.72 -6.77
N ALA A 179 -13.74 54.00 -5.54
CA ALA A 179 -13.26 53.32 -4.34
C ALA A 179 -13.69 51.84 -4.28
N ARG A 180 -14.97 51.54 -4.56
CA ARG A 180 -15.48 50.15 -4.55
C ARG A 180 -14.91 49.34 -5.71
N ARG A 181 -14.80 49.94 -6.90
CA ARG A 181 -14.16 49.34 -8.06
C ARG A 181 -12.70 48.98 -7.80
N ALA A 182 -11.90 49.90 -7.25
CA ALA A 182 -10.52 49.63 -6.88
C ALA A 182 -10.39 48.54 -5.80
N ALA A 183 -11.32 48.52 -4.82
CA ALA A 183 -11.37 47.47 -3.81
C ALA A 183 -11.65 46.09 -4.41
N LEU A 184 -12.60 46.00 -5.35
CA LEU A 184 -12.92 44.74 -6.04
C LEU A 184 -11.74 44.25 -6.90
N VAL A 185 -11.09 45.15 -7.66
CA VAL A 185 -9.86 44.83 -8.42
C VAL A 185 -8.77 44.25 -7.50
N ASN A 186 -8.58 44.85 -6.31
CA ASN A 186 -7.61 44.34 -5.33
C ASN A 186 -8.01 42.98 -4.74
N GLN A 187 -9.29 42.76 -4.46
CA GLN A 187 -9.79 41.47 -3.96
C GLN A 187 -9.56 40.35 -4.98
N ILE A 188 -9.81 40.61 -6.27
CA ILE A 188 -9.56 39.66 -7.36
C ILE A 188 -8.06 39.35 -7.48
N ASP A 189 -7.19 40.36 -7.44
CA ASP A 189 -5.74 40.17 -7.52
C ASP A 189 -5.20 39.28 -6.37
N VAL A 190 -5.68 39.52 -5.15
CA VAL A 190 -5.34 38.71 -3.97
C VAL A 190 -5.88 37.29 -4.08
N ALA A 191 -7.11 37.10 -4.57
CA ALA A 191 -7.70 35.78 -4.77
C ALA A 191 -6.89 34.95 -5.79
N LEU A 192 -6.50 35.57 -6.91
CA LEU A 192 -5.67 34.93 -7.94
C LEU A 192 -4.25 34.64 -7.44
N ASP A 193 -3.65 35.48 -6.58
CA ASP A 193 -2.37 35.20 -5.92
C ASP A 193 -2.47 33.96 -5.00
N ARG A 194 -3.60 33.80 -4.32
CA ARG A 194 -3.84 32.66 -3.42
C ARG A 194 -4.08 31.36 -4.20
N SER A 195 -4.83 31.40 -5.30
CA SER A 195 -5.17 30.21 -6.07
C SER A 195 -4.09 29.81 -7.09
N GLY A 196 -3.25 30.76 -7.52
CA GLY A 196 -2.26 30.55 -8.58
C GLY A 196 -2.87 30.54 -9.98
N ASP A 197 -4.10 31.02 -10.14
CA ASP A 197 -4.83 31.03 -11.42
C ASP A 197 -4.27 32.06 -12.41
N GLY A 198 -4.47 31.75 -13.70
CA GLY A 198 -3.80 32.41 -14.82
C GLY A 198 -4.47 33.68 -15.34
N GLY A 199 -5.63 34.04 -14.81
CA GLY A 199 -6.42 35.19 -15.28
C GLY A 199 -7.78 35.26 -14.62
N VAL A 200 -8.65 36.12 -15.13
CA VAL A 200 -10.07 36.22 -14.73
C VAL A 200 -10.92 36.54 -15.96
N MET A 201 -12.11 35.95 -16.01
CA MET A 201 -13.11 36.22 -17.03
C MET A 201 -14.28 36.96 -16.38
N VAL A 202 -14.54 38.19 -16.79
CA VAL A 202 -15.65 38.99 -16.25
C VAL A 202 -16.92 38.65 -17.00
N ASP A 203 -17.92 38.15 -16.28
CA ASP A 203 -19.20 37.70 -16.80
C ASP A 203 -20.35 38.40 -16.09
N PHE A 204 -20.55 39.67 -16.46
CA PHE A 204 -21.56 40.53 -15.86
C PHE A 204 -22.76 40.68 -16.79
N GLU A 205 -23.87 40.09 -16.40
CA GLU A 205 -25.10 40.06 -17.18
C GLU A 205 -26.18 40.98 -16.59
N ASN A 206 -27.23 41.22 -17.38
CA ASN A 206 -28.37 42.08 -17.01
C ASN A 206 -27.97 43.51 -16.60
N LEU A 207 -26.93 44.07 -17.23
CA LEU A 207 -26.43 45.42 -16.92
C LEU A 207 -27.29 46.51 -17.58
N PRO A 208 -27.70 47.56 -16.86
CA PRO A 208 -28.28 48.75 -17.49
C PRO A 208 -27.21 49.51 -18.31
N LYS A 209 -27.64 50.39 -19.23
CA LYS A 209 -26.73 51.19 -20.10
C LYS A 209 -25.55 51.84 -19.38
N PRO A 210 -25.72 52.51 -18.21
CA PRO A 210 -24.59 53.08 -17.46
C PRO A 210 -23.60 52.00 -16.97
N GLY A 211 -24.13 50.83 -16.60
CA GLY A 211 -23.36 49.65 -16.19
C GLY A 211 -22.44 49.12 -17.28
N ILE A 212 -22.87 49.12 -18.55
CA ILE A 212 -22.04 48.70 -19.69
C ILE A 212 -20.84 49.64 -19.86
N ALA A 213 -21.03 50.96 -19.68
CA ALA A 213 -19.93 51.92 -19.71
C ALA A 213 -18.98 51.74 -18.51
N ALA A 214 -19.53 51.51 -17.31
CA ALA A 214 -18.76 51.27 -16.10
C ALA A 214 -17.96 49.95 -16.16
N LEU A 215 -18.50 48.91 -16.83
CA LEU A 215 -17.83 47.64 -17.09
C LEU A 215 -16.54 47.84 -17.87
N ARG A 216 -16.54 48.67 -18.91
CA ARG A 216 -15.32 48.97 -19.68
C ARG A 216 -14.24 49.60 -18.81
N THR A 217 -14.60 50.54 -17.93
CA THR A 217 -13.66 51.14 -16.98
C THR A 217 -13.14 50.12 -15.98
N PHE A 218 -13.99 49.25 -15.45
CA PHE A 218 -13.59 48.18 -14.55
C PHE A 218 -12.64 47.17 -15.21
N VAL A 219 -12.94 46.72 -16.43
CA VAL A 219 -12.07 45.80 -17.18
C VAL A 219 -10.73 46.46 -17.48
N ALA A 220 -10.69 47.76 -17.81
CA ALA A 220 -9.44 48.50 -18.00
C ALA A 220 -8.59 48.58 -16.71
N ASP A 221 -9.22 48.89 -15.56
CA ASP A 221 -8.55 48.95 -14.26
C ASP A 221 -8.01 47.56 -13.86
N LEU A 222 -8.78 46.51 -14.13
CA LEU A 222 -8.42 45.12 -13.87
C LEU A 222 -7.27 44.65 -14.77
N HIS A 223 -7.32 44.97 -16.08
CA HIS A 223 -6.24 44.69 -17.03
C HIS A 223 -4.94 45.39 -16.64
N ALA A 224 -5.00 46.69 -16.32
CA ALA A 224 -3.84 47.45 -15.87
C ALA A 224 -3.21 46.86 -14.58
N ARG A 225 -4.03 46.32 -13.68
CA ARG A 225 -3.56 45.67 -12.45
C ARG A 225 -2.91 44.31 -12.70
N LEU A 226 -3.47 43.51 -13.60
CA LEU A 226 -3.11 42.10 -13.80
C LEU A 226 -2.05 41.89 -14.90
N ALA A 227 -1.94 42.79 -15.87
CA ALA A 227 -0.98 42.69 -16.97
C ALA A 227 0.49 42.56 -16.53
N PRO A 228 0.99 43.28 -15.49
CA PRO A 228 2.38 43.11 -15.00
C PRO A 228 2.67 41.72 -14.43
N LYS A 229 1.63 40.98 -14.00
CA LYS A 229 1.74 39.60 -13.51
C LYS A 229 1.54 38.56 -14.61
N HIS A 230 1.44 38.99 -15.88
CA HIS A 230 1.15 38.13 -17.03
C HIS A 230 -0.15 37.32 -16.89
N ARG A 231 -1.16 37.90 -16.21
CA ARG A 231 -2.48 37.31 -16.04
C ARG A 231 -3.45 37.83 -17.09
N VAL A 232 -4.28 36.94 -17.61
CA VAL A 232 -5.22 37.25 -18.69
C VAL A 232 -6.50 37.86 -18.14
N VAL A 233 -7.03 38.90 -18.80
CA VAL A 233 -8.36 39.45 -18.54
C VAL A 233 -9.26 39.21 -19.75
N ALA A 234 -10.29 38.39 -19.57
CA ALA A 234 -11.33 38.16 -20.56
C ALA A 234 -12.65 38.80 -20.09
N VAL A 235 -13.54 39.11 -21.03
CA VAL A 235 -14.88 39.63 -20.74
C VAL A 235 -15.90 38.97 -21.66
N THR A 236 -17.02 38.49 -21.11
CA THR A 236 -18.14 37.95 -21.88
C THR A 236 -19.05 39.08 -22.33
N MET A 237 -19.80 38.86 -23.42
CA MET A 237 -20.89 39.74 -23.82
C MET A 237 -21.95 38.97 -24.63
N PRO A 238 -23.23 39.39 -24.54
CA PRO A 238 -24.27 38.95 -25.47
C PRO A 238 -23.96 39.44 -26.88
N ILE A 239 -24.37 38.70 -27.91
CA ILE A 239 -24.04 39.04 -29.30
C ILE A 239 -25.11 39.86 -30.03
N ASP A 240 -26.33 39.84 -29.52
CA ASP A 240 -27.55 40.41 -30.11
C ASP A 240 -28.03 41.70 -29.43
N ASP A 241 -27.32 42.17 -28.40
CA ASP A 241 -27.59 43.46 -27.76
C ASP A 241 -26.76 44.59 -28.42
N ALA A 242 -27.46 45.54 -29.04
CA ALA A 242 -26.89 46.68 -29.73
C ALA A 242 -26.15 47.69 -28.82
N ASP A 243 -26.42 47.68 -27.52
CA ASP A 243 -25.72 48.55 -26.56
C ASP A 243 -24.31 48.02 -26.23
N TRP A 244 -24.02 46.75 -26.54
CA TRP A 244 -22.71 46.14 -26.37
C TRP A 244 -21.85 46.27 -27.63
N SER A 245 -20.53 46.34 -27.44
CA SER A 245 -19.59 46.46 -28.56
C SER A 245 -18.33 45.66 -28.31
N ALA A 246 -18.17 44.56 -29.05
CA ALA A 246 -16.98 43.71 -28.99
C ALA A 246 -15.70 44.52 -29.23
N LYS A 247 -15.74 45.48 -30.15
CA LYS A 247 -14.61 46.35 -30.47
C LYS A 247 -14.16 47.18 -29.27
N ARG A 248 -15.09 47.80 -28.55
CA ARG A 248 -14.78 48.65 -27.38
C ARG A 248 -14.28 47.82 -26.20
N LEU A 249 -14.77 46.60 -26.02
CA LEU A 249 -14.29 45.70 -24.98
C LEU A 249 -12.91 45.13 -25.31
N ALA A 250 -12.62 44.84 -26.57
CA ALA A 250 -11.32 44.34 -27.02
C ALA A 250 -10.18 45.38 -26.88
N GLU A 251 -10.50 46.67 -26.76
CA GLU A 251 -9.53 47.74 -26.44
C GLU A 251 -8.99 47.62 -25.00
N VAL A 252 -9.78 47.05 -24.09
CA VAL A 252 -9.47 47.02 -22.64
C VAL A 252 -9.28 45.60 -22.09
N ALA A 253 -9.63 44.57 -22.84
CA ALA A 253 -9.47 43.16 -22.47
C ALA A 253 -8.44 42.44 -23.37
N ASP A 254 -7.86 41.35 -22.86
CA ASP A 254 -7.02 40.46 -23.66
C ASP A 254 -7.84 39.63 -24.65
N LYS A 255 -9.03 39.18 -24.21
CA LYS A 255 -10.01 38.43 -25.03
C LYS A 255 -11.43 38.93 -24.76
N VAL A 256 -12.25 38.94 -25.80
CA VAL A 256 -13.71 39.11 -25.71
C VAL A 256 -14.36 37.78 -26.05
N VAL A 257 -15.23 37.31 -25.16
CA VAL A 257 -15.98 36.06 -25.32
C VAL A 257 -17.40 36.40 -25.78
N LEU A 258 -17.74 36.04 -27.01
CA LEU A 258 -19.04 36.29 -27.60
C LEU A 258 -19.98 35.12 -27.28
N MET A 259 -21.04 35.36 -26.51
CA MET A 259 -22.02 34.34 -26.14
C MET A 259 -22.99 34.11 -27.31
N ALA A 260 -22.64 33.18 -28.20
CA ALA A 260 -23.35 32.97 -29.47
C ALA A 260 -24.40 31.87 -29.35
N TYR A 261 -25.28 32.03 -28.36
CA TYR A 261 -26.41 31.19 -28.02
C TYR A 261 -27.48 32.05 -27.33
N ASP A 262 -28.63 31.47 -26.98
CA ASP A 262 -29.79 32.14 -26.37
C ASP A 262 -30.53 33.15 -27.27
N GLU A 263 -30.63 32.90 -28.59
CA GLU A 263 -31.60 33.58 -29.48
C GLU A 263 -33.03 33.45 -28.92
N HIS A 264 -33.32 32.26 -28.39
CA HIS A 264 -34.47 31.95 -27.56
C HIS A 264 -33.96 31.36 -26.24
N TRP A 265 -34.46 31.85 -25.10
CA TRP A 265 -33.95 31.57 -23.75
C TRP A 265 -35.08 31.37 -22.73
N GLN A 266 -34.76 30.98 -21.49
CA GLN A 266 -35.74 30.64 -20.44
C GLN A 266 -36.86 31.67 -20.19
N GLY A 267 -36.60 32.95 -20.44
CA GLY A 267 -37.57 34.05 -20.28
C GLY A 267 -38.16 34.58 -21.58
N GLY A 268 -37.85 33.95 -22.72
CA GLY A 268 -38.33 34.31 -24.05
C GLY A 268 -39.35 33.31 -24.61
N GLU A 269 -39.77 33.56 -25.85
CA GLU A 269 -40.68 32.66 -26.59
C GLU A 269 -39.95 31.37 -27.05
N PRO A 270 -40.64 30.23 -27.21
CA PRO A 270 -40.02 28.99 -27.69
C PRO A 270 -39.45 29.11 -29.11
N GLY A 271 -38.24 28.59 -29.32
CA GLY A 271 -37.61 28.58 -30.65
C GLY A 271 -36.17 28.07 -30.66
N PRO A 272 -35.52 28.06 -31.83
CA PRO A 272 -34.13 27.62 -31.98
C PRO A 272 -33.17 28.44 -31.11
N ILE A 273 -32.36 27.78 -30.28
CA ILE A 273 -31.48 28.47 -29.32
C ILE A 273 -30.38 29.31 -30.02
N ALA A 274 -29.99 28.96 -31.24
CA ALA A 274 -28.95 29.67 -31.99
C ALA A 274 -29.05 29.37 -33.50
N SER A 275 -30.08 29.87 -34.16
CA SER A 275 -30.30 29.60 -35.58
C SER A 275 -29.13 30.08 -36.44
N ASN A 276 -28.81 29.32 -37.50
CA ASN A 276 -27.72 29.59 -38.44
C ASN A 276 -27.75 31.03 -38.98
N GLY A 277 -28.95 31.56 -39.28
CA GLY A 277 -29.13 32.92 -39.77
C GLY A 277 -28.79 33.97 -38.73
N TRP A 278 -29.31 33.81 -37.51
CA TRP A 278 -29.03 34.69 -36.37
C TRP A 278 -27.56 34.65 -35.98
N PHE A 279 -26.99 33.45 -35.86
CA PHE A 279 -25.60 33.19 -35.48
C PHE A 279 -24.62 33.85 -36.45
N ALA A 280 -24.76 33.58 -37.76
CA ALA A 280 -23.86 34.15 -38.77
C ALA A 280 -24.04 35.67 -38.94
N GLY A 281 -25.27 36.18 -38.84
CA GLY A 281 -25.58 37.60 -38.97
C GLY A 281 -24.92 38.43 -37.86
N HIS A 282 -25.20 38.11 -36.60
CA HIS A 282 -24.68 38.85 -35.45
C HIS A 282 -23.16 38.73 -35.32
N LEU A 283 -22.58 37.55 -35.58
CA LEU A 283 -21.12 37.40 -35.59
C LEU A 283 -20.46 38.22 -36.69
N THR A 284 -21.02 38.26 -37.89
CA THR A 284 -20.48 39.08 -38.99
C THR A 284 -20.46 40.56 -38.60
N ASP A 285 -21.50 41.04 -37.92
CA ASP A 285 -21.57 42.42 -37.46
C ASP A 285 -20.62 42.72 -36.31
N GLN A 286 -20.57 41.86 -35.28
CA GLN A 286 -19.69 42.04 -34.13
C GLN A 286 -18.21 41.90 -34.49
N LEU A 287 -17.83 41.09 -35.49
CA LEU A 287 -16.43 40.88 -35.89
C LEU A 287 -15.86 41.99 -36.79
N LYS A 288 -16.68 42.92 -37.31
CA LYS A 288 -16.23 43.99 -38.21
C LYS A 288 -15.15 44.86 -37.57
N GLY A 289 -13.94 44.77 -38.11
CA GLY A 289 -12.79 45.58 -37.68
C GLY A 289 -12.15 45.12 -36.36
N LEU A 290 -12.42 43.90 -35.91
CA LEU A 290 -11.74 43.23 -34.79
C LEU A 290 -10.66 42.28 -35.28
N ALA A 291 -9.57 42.19 -34.53
CA ALA A 291 -8.54 41.19 -34.78
C ALA A 291 -9.05 39.80 -34.37
N PRO A 292 -8.99 38.77 -35.25
CA PRO A 292 -9.53 37.45 -34.94
C PRO A 292 -8.93 36.79 -33.69
N ASN A 293 -7.69 37.12 -33.35
CA ASN A 293 -7.01 36.61 -32.16
C ASN A 293 -7.52 37.25 -30.85
N LYS A 294 -8.34 38.30 -30.89
CA LYS A 294 -8.97 38.90 -29.69
C LYS A 294 -10.30 38.25 -29.32
N VAL A 295 -10.84 37.38 -30.16
CA VAL A 295 -12.20 36.86 -30.02
C VAL A 295 -12.19 35.38 -29.69
N ILE A 296 -13.07 35.00 -28.75
CA ILE A 296 -13.47 33.62 -28.47
C ILE A 296 -14.98 33.58 -28.67
N VAL A 297 -15.49 32.61 -29.42
CA VAL A 297 -16.95 32.44 -29.58
C VAL A 297 -17.41 31.30 -28.69
N ALA A 298 -18.26 31.60 -27.71
CA ALA A 298 -18.86 30.59 -26.86
C ALA A 298 -20.06 29.97 -27.58
N LEU A 299 -20.06 28.64 -27.67
CA LEU A 299 -21.07 27.81 -28.29
C LEU A 299 -21.87 27.12 -27.19
N GLY A 300 -23.19 27.14 -27.31
CA GLY A 300 -24.07 26.39 -26.44
C GLY A 300 -24.13 24.94 -26.87
N ASN A 301 -24.15 24.02 -25.91
CA ASN A 301 -24.47 22.62 -26.16
C ASN A 301 -25.35 22.09 -25.01
N TYR A 302 -26.64 22.40 -25.11
CA TYR A 302 -27.71 22.19 -24.13
C TYR A 302 -29.06 22.42 -24.82
N GLY A 303 -30.16 22.22 -24.11
CA GLY A 303 -31.52 22.48 -24.57
C GLY A 303 -32.36 23.28 -23.58
N TYR A 304 -33.55 23.68 -24.03
CA TYR A 304 -34.61 24.24 -23.20
C TYR A 304 -35.92 23.51 -23.49
N ASP A 305 -36.69 23.21 -22.45
CA ASP A 305 -38.06 22.72 -22.55
C ASP A 305 -39.04 23.81 -22.12
N TRP A 306 -39.82 24.33 -23.08
CA TRP A 306 -40.83 25.36 -22.82
C TRP A 306 -42.21 24.77 -22.56
N TYR A 307 -42.83 25.20 -21.47
CA TYR A 307 -44.20 24.86 -21.09
C TYR A 307 -44.82 25.98 -20.23
N LYS A 308 -46.15 26.18 -20.31
CA LYS A 308 -46.88 27.21 -19.53
C LYS A 308 -46.22 28.61 -19.45
N GLY A 309 -45.53 29.04 -20.50
CA GLY A 309 -44.87 30.37 -20.55
C GLY A 309 -43.61 30.49 -19.68
N HIS A 310 -42.99 29.38 -19.29
CA HIS A 310 -41.64 29.31 -18.73
C HIS A 310 -40.84 28.22 -19.45
N ALA A 311 -39.53 28.16 -19.23
CA ALA A 311 -38.68 27.13 -19.78
C ALA A 311 -37.66 26.63 -18.76
N ASP A 312 -37.43 25.32 -18.76
CA ASP A 312 -36.38 24.68 -17.98
C ASP A 312 -35.15 24.42 -18.86
N VAL A 313 -33.96 24.65 -18.31
CA VAL A 313 -32.69 24.30 -18.96
C VAL A 313 -32.50 22.80 -18.87
N GLN A 314 -32.13 22.16 -19.98
CA GLN A 314 -31.81 20.74 -20.05
C GLN A 314 -30.42 20.52 -20.64
N THR A 315 -29.73 19.47 -20.23
CA THR A 315 -28.59 18.92 -21.00
C THR A 315 -29.11 18.28 -22.30
N VAL A 316 -28.22 18.04 -23.27
CA VAL A 316 -28.62 17.33 -24.50
C VAL A 316 -29.10 15.91 -24.19
N GLU A 317 -28.52 15.27 -23.17
CA GLU A 317 -28.93 13.92 -22.75
C GLU A 317 -30.31 13.91 -22.08
N GLU A 318 -30.62 14.90 -21.23
CA GLU A 318 -31.98 15.08 -20.66
C GLU A 318 -33.03 15.36 -21.74
N ALA A 319 -32.67 16.08 -22.80
CA ALA A 319 -33.56 16.28 -23.95
C ALA A 319 -33.78 14.97 -24.73
N TRP A 320 -32.77 14.12 -24.89
CA TRP A 320 -32.94 12.78 -25.47
C TRP A 320 -33.81 11.87 -24.60
N LEU A 321 -33.65 11.93 -23.27
CA LEU A 321 -34.48 11.18 -22.34
C LEU A 321 -35.94 11.65 -22.39
N SER A 322 -36.17 12.96 -22.37
CA SER A 322 -37.52 13.54 -22.53
C SER A 322 -38.17 13.11 -23.85
N ALA A 323 -37.41 13.02 -24.93
CA ALA A 323 -37.90 12.51 -26.20
C ALA A 323 -38.22 11.01 -26.16
N HIS A 324 -37.37 10.22 -25.49
CA HIS A 324 -37.58 8.79 -25.31
C HIS A 324 -38.86 8.50 -24.51
N ASP A 325 -39.02 9.13 -23.36
CA ASP A 325 -40.11 8.88 -22.41
C ASP A 325 -41.47 9.33 -22.96
N SER A 326 -41.48 10.42 -23.74
CA SER A 326 -42.68 10.89 -24.42
C SER A 326 -42.99 10.15 -25.73
N GLY A 327 -42.17 9.17 -26.12
CA GLY A 327 -42.35 8.38 -27.35
C GLY A 327 -42.23 9.20 -28.64
N THR A 328 -41.54 10.34 -28.58
CA THR A 328 -41.28 11.22 -29.73
C THR A 328 -39.85 11.03 -30.23
N THR A 329 -39.45 11.78 -31.25
CA THR A 329 -38.08 11.72 -31.77
C THR A 329 -37.62 13.13 -32.13
N PRO A 330 -36.41 13.55 -31.74
CA PRO A 330 -35.86 14.84 -32.12
C PRO A 330 -35.77 14.97 -33.64
N THR A 331 -36.14 16.15 -34.16
CA THR A 331 -36.16 16.44 -35.59
C THR A 331 -35.26 17.63 -35.93
N TRP A 332 -34.49 17.50 -37.01
CA TRP A 332 -33.63 18.55 -37.51
C TRP A 332 -34.42 19.60 -38.30
N ASP A 333 -34.39 20.85 -37.87
CA ASP A 333 -34.95 21.96 -38.65
C ASP A 333 -33.91 22.52 -39.62
N LYS A 334 -34.15 22.36 -40.92
CA LYS A 334 -33.17 22.73 -41.96
C LYS A 334 -32.90 24.22 -42.06
N VAL A 335 -33.86 25.06 -41.66
CA VAL A 335 -33.75 26.51 -41.77
C VAL A 335 -32.87 27.05 -40.66
N SER A 336 -33.14 26.66 -39.42
CA SER A 336 -32.35 27.06 -38.26
C SER A 336 -31.05 26.29 -38.14
N GLY A 337 -31.00 25.02 -38.54
CA GLY A 337 -29.86 24.13 -38.26
C GLY A 337 -29.79 23.66 -36.81
N ASN A 338 -30.93 23.67 -36.12
CA ASN A 338 -31.08 23.21 -34.74
C ASN A 338 -32.04 22.03 -34.69
N THR A 339 -31.86 21.18 -33.68
CA THR A 339 -32.75 20.04 -33.43
C THR A 339 -33.82 20.43 -32.41
N GLY A 340 -35.05 19.99 -32.64
CA GLY A 340 -36.15 20.20 -31.70
C GLY A 340 -37.27 19.17 -31.86
N PHE A 341 -38.16 19.14 -30.87
CA PHE A 341 -39.35 18.31 -30.85
C PHE A 341 -40.41 18.92 -29.91
N GLY A 342 -41.61 18.36 -29.94
CA GLY A 342 -42.66 18.72 -28.99
C GLY A 342 -43.41 17.47 -28.55
N TYR A 343 -43.93 17.51 -27.33
CA TYR A 343 -44.73 16.44 -26.76
C TYR A 343 -45.87 17.01 -25.91
N LEU A 344 -46.81 16.14 -25.56
CA LEU A 344 -47.88 16.43 -24.61
C LEU A 344 -47.59 15.65 -23.34
N ASP A 345 -47.55 16.33 -22.20
CA ASP A 345 -47.47 15.67 -20.90
C ASP A 345 -48.89 15.28 -20.45
N ASP A 346 -49.13 13.97 -20.39
CA ASP A 346 -50.42 13.38 -19.98
C ASP A 346 -50.46 13.34 -18.44
N GLN A 347 -51.04 14.36 -17.82
CA GLN A 347 -51.41 14.24 -16.41
C GLN A 347 -52.55 13.23 -16.21
N ASP A 348 -52.52 12.60 -15.03
CA ASP A 348 -53.48 11.62 -14.49
C ASP A 348 -54.87 11.69 -15.15
N ILE A 349 -55.34 10.54 -15.65
CA ILE A 349 -56.57 10.34 -16.44
C ILE A 349 -57.84 10.87 -15.71
N ASN A 350 -57.72 11.27 -14.45
CA ASN A 350 -58.76 11.83 -13.59
C ASN A 350 -58.72 13.36 -13.40
N ALA A 351 -57.74 14.08 -13.94
CA ALA A 351 -57.63 15.54 -13.80
C ALA A 351 -58.45 16.29 -14.88
N ALA A 352 -59.24 17.29 -14.49
CA ALA A 352 -60.10 18.08 -15.38
C ALA A 352 -59.37 19.19 -16.17
N THR A 353 -58.05 19.11 -16.28
CA THR A 353 -57.18 20.12 -16.91
C THR A 353 -56.69 19.60 -18.26
N PRO A 354 -56.67 20.42 -19.34
CA PRO A 354 -56.13 19.99 -20.63
C PRO A 354 -54.65 19.59 -20.54
N PRO A 355 -54.19 18.65 -21.41
CA PRO A 355 -52.80 18.18 -21.44
C PRO A 355 -51.84 19.33 -21.72
N GLU A 356 -50.68 19.29 -21.07
CA GLU A 356 -49.69 20.34 -21.12
C GLU A 356 -48.80 20.17 -22.35
N ARG A 357 -48.58 21.26 -23.09
CA ARG A 357 -47.78 21.23 -24.31
C ARG A 357 -46.37 21.68 -24.02
N HIS A 358 -45.43 20.80 -24.30
CA HIS A 358 -43.99 21.02 -24.20
C HIS A 358 -43.37 21.23 -25.58
N GLN A 359 -42.38 22.09 -25.66
CA GLN A 359 -41.58 22.32 -26.87
C GLN A 359 -40.11 22.40 -26.49
N VAL A 360 -39.33 21.46 -27.01
CA VAL A 360 -37.90 21.33 -26.73
C VAL A 360 -37.09 21.73 -27.95
N TRP A 361 -36.09 22.58 -27.75
CA TRP A 361 -35.03 22.85 -28.71
C TRP A 361 -33.68 22.62 -28.07
N MET A 362 -32.71 22.12 -28.84
CA MET A 362 -31.36 21.84 -28.35
C MET A 362 -30.28 22.21 -29.36
N LEU A 363 -29.07 22.41 -28.83
CA LEU A 363 -27.83 22.57 -29.58
C LEU A 363 -26.99 21.31 -29.38
N ASP A 364 -26.91 20.47 -30.40
CA ASP A 364 -26.18 19.19 -30.34
C ASP A 364 -24.85 19.27 -31.11
N ALA A 365 -24.17 18.13 -31.28
CA ALA A 365 -22.91 18.09 -32.02
C ALA A 365 -23.08 18.46 -33.50
N ALA A 366 -24.23 18.16 -34.12
CA ALA A 366 -24.48 18.51 -35.51
C ALA A 366 -24.61 20.04 -35.69
N THR A 367 -25.31 20.71 -34.77
CA THR A 367 -25.35 22.18 -34.72
C THR A 367 -23.95 22.77 -34.48
N SER A 368 -23.20 22.20 -33.54
CA SER A 368 -21.83 22.65 -33.23
C SER A 368 -20.89 22.57 -34.44
N TRP A 369 -20.97 21.50 -35.25
CA TRP A 369 -20.21 21.38 -36.49
C TRP A 369 -20.55 22.52 -37.47
N ASN A 370 -21.83 22.79 -37.68
CA ASN A 370 -22.25 23.88 -38.57
C ASN A 370 -21.72 25.24 -38.10
N GLN A 371 -21.86 25.54 -36.81
CA GLN A 371 -21.36 26.78 -36.21
C GLN A 371 -19.85 26.91 -36.36
N MET A 372 -19.07 25.86 -36.05
CA MET A 372 -17.61 25.88 -36.19
C MET A 372 -17.16 26.05 -37.66
N GLN A 373 -17.87 25.47 -38.61
CA GLN A 373 -17.60 25.66 -40.04
C GLN A 373 -17.88 27.11 -40.49
N MET A 374 -18.91 27.76 -39.93
CA MET A 374 -19.15 29.19 -40.14
C MET A 374 -18.04 30.05 -39.54
N LEU A 375 -17.58 29.72 -38.33
CA LEU A 375 -16.46 30.42 -37.68
C LEU A 375 -15.17 30.34 -38.51
N SER A 376 -14.86 29.19 -39.11
CA SER A 376 -13.72 29.06 -40.03
C SER A 376 -13.82 30.01 -41.23
N ARG A 377 -15.02 30.21 -41.79
CA ARG A 377 -15.24 31.15 -42.90
C ARG A 377 -15.10 32.61 -42.47
N LEU A 378 -15.41 32.90 -41.22
CA LEU A 378 -15.24 34.22 -40.60
C LEU A 378 -13.82 34.46 -40.04
N GLY A 379 -12.92 33.48 -40.15
CA GLY A 379 -11.53 33.58 -39.69
C GLY A 379 -11.37 33.46 -38.17
N VAL A 380 -12.40 33.01 -37.45
CA VAL A 380 -12.35 32.80 -36.00
C VAL A 380 -11.93 31.37 -35.69
N GLY A 381 -10.84 31.22 -34.92
CA GLY A 381 -10.32 29.91 -34.52
C GLY A 381 -10.55 29.56 -33.05
N SER A 382 -10.91 30.50 -32.19
CA SER A 382 -11.07 30.25 -30.75
C SER A 382 -12.54 30.03 -30.39
N VAL A 383 -12.83 28.92 -29.71
CA VAL A 383 -14.18 28.53 -29.29
C VAL A 383 -14.22 28.23 -27.80
N ALA A 384 -15.37 28.49 -27.18
CA ALA A 384 -15.67 28.06 -25.81
C ALA A 384 -16.92 27.17 -25.80
N LEU A 385 -16.95 26.16 -24.94
CA LEU A 385 -18.14 25.33 -24.70
C LEU A 385 -18.87 25.81 -23.43
N TRP A 386 -20.11 26.27 -23.60
CA TRP A 386 -21.05 26.52 -22.51
C TRP A 386 -22.09 25.39 -22.46
N ARG A 387 -22.03 24.47 -21.50
CA ARG A 387 -20.99 24.28 -20.45
C ARG A 387 -20.53 22.83 -20.42
N LEU A 388 -19.39 22.57 -19.77
CA LEU A 388 -18.91 21.19 -19.59
C LEU A 388 -19.95 20.37 -18.81
N GLY A 389 -20.28 19.19 -19.31
CA GLY A 389 -21.24 18.26 -18.72
C GLY A 389 -22.66 18.40 -19.26
N SER A 390 -22.96 19.39 -20.11
CA SER A 390 -24.28 19.50 -20.77
C SER A 390 -24.27 19.03 -22.22
N GLU A 391 -23.08 18.83 -22.79
CA GLU A 391 -22.90 18.64 -24.21
C GLU A 391 -23.26 17.24 -24.72
N ASP A 392 -23.68 17.18 -25.99
CA ASP A 392 -23.59 15.99 -26.82
C ASP A 392 -22.13 15.47 -26.82
N PRO A 393 -21.87 14.20 -26.43
CA PRO A 393 -20.54 13.60 -26.45
C PRO A 393 -19.78 13.78 -27.78
N GLY A 394 -20.52 13.82 -28.89
CA GLY A 394 -19.99 14.06 -30.24
C GLY A 394 -19.35 15.44 -30.42
N PHE A 395 -19.62 16.42 -29.55
CA PHE A 395 -18.98 17.74 -29.56
C PHE A 395 -17.45 17.63 -29.55
N TRP A 396 -16.90 16.70 -28.78
CA TRP A 396 -15.45 16.52 -28.68
C TRP A 396 -14.84 15.96 -29.98
N ASP A 397 -15.58 15.11 -30.70
CA ASP A 397 -15.17 14.62 -32.01
C ASP A 397 -15.30 15.70 -33.09
N VAL A 398 -16.33 16.55 -33.01
CA VAL A 398 -16.46 17.78 -33.81
C VAL A 398 -15.26 18.69 -33.59
N LEU A 399 -14.96 19.01 -32.33
CA LEU A 399 -13.87 19.92 -31.97
C LEU A 399 -12.52 19.41 -32.46
N ARG A 400 -12.22 18.13 -32.21
CA ARG A 400 -10.98 17.48 -32.67
C ARG A 400 -10.86 17.49 -34.19
N THR A 401 -11.94 17.15 -34.89
CA THR A 401 -11.96 17.12 -36.36
C THR A 401 -11.78 18.51 -36.94
N TRP A 402 -12.53 19.50 -36.44
CA TRP A 402 -12.43 20.91 -36.86
C TRP A 402 -11.00 21.45 -36.68
N ARG A 403 -10.38 21.17 -35.53
CA ARG A 403 -8.99 21.56 -35.23
C ARG A 403 -7.95 20.92 -36.15
N SER A 404 -8.21 19.73 -36.64
CA SER A 404 -7.27 19.02 -37.51
C SER A 404 -7.12 19.68 -38.89
N GLY A 405 -8.13 20.41 -39.38
CA GLY A 405 -8.07 21.15 -40.66
C GLY A 405 -7.97 20.28 -41.92
N HIS A 406 -7.98 18.96 -41.81
CA HIS A 406 -8.04 18.04 -42.94
C HIS A 406 -9.51 17.91 -43.33
N GLY A 407 -9.85 17.84 -44.63
CA GLY A 407 -11.24 17.79 -45.13
C GLY A 407 -12.07 16.55 -44.76
N ALA A 408 -11.81 15.95 -43.59
CA ALA A 408 -12.58 14.94 -42.91
C ALA A 408 -13.82 15.55 -42.24
N VAL A 409 -14.84 14.73 -42.05
CA VAL A 409 -16.04 15.04 -41.28
C VAL A 409 -16.04 14.23 -39.99
N PRO A 410 -16.64 14.73 -38.90
CA PRO A 410 -16.73 13.99 -37.65
C PRO A 410 -17.64 12.77 -37.83
N ASP A 411 -17.30 11.66 -37.17
CA ASP A 411 -18.19 10.51 -37.06
C ASP A 411 -19.14 10.74 -35.89
N LEU A 412 -20.36 11.18 -36.23
CA LEU A 412 -21.42 11.44 -35.27
C LEU A 412 -22.48 10.33 -35.26
N GLY A 413 -22.26 9.24 -36.01
CA GLY A 413 -23.28 8.22 -36.23
C GLY A 413 -23.61 7.38 -35.00
N ARG A 414 -22.65 7.23 -34.10
CA ARG A 414 -22.79 6.51 -32.83
C ARG A 414 -22.75 7.50 -31.68
N ILE A 415 -23.81 7.51 -30.88
CA ILE A 415 -23.92 8.34 -29.69
C ILE A 415 -23.49 7.48 -28.51
N LYS A 416 -22.29 7.76 -27.98
CA LYS A 416 -21.77 7.08 -26.79
C LYS A 416 -22.35 7.78 -25.57
N GLU A 417 -23.02 7.04 -24.70
CA GLU A 417 -23.58 7.58 -23.47
C GLU A 417 -22.47 8.13 -22.55
N THR A 418 -22.76 9.26 -21.92
CA THR A 418 -21.86 10.02 -21.06
C THR A 418 -22.45 10.15 -19.67
N SER A 419 -22.40 9.05 -18.91
CA SER A 419 -22.32 9.04 -17.44
C SER A 419 -23.53 9.54 -16.63
N ASN A 420 -24.63 9.97 -17.24
CA ASN A 420 -25.81 10.34 -16.46
C ASN A 420 -26.55 9.12 -15.92
N VAL A 421 -27.15 9.31 -14.76
CA VAL A 421 -27.87 8.27 -14.03
C VAL A 421 -29.25 8.82 -13.77
N ASP A 422 -30.26 8.16 -14.33
CA ASP A 422 -31.64 8.44 -14.02
C ASP A 422 -31.99 7.74 -12.70
N VAL A 423 -32.33 8.53 -11.69
CA VAL A 423 -32.60 8.05 -10.35
C VAL A 423 -34.10 8.13 -10.09
N GLU A 424 -34.77 6.99 -10.14
CA GLU A 424 -36.22 6.88 -9.94
C GLU A 424 -36.56 6.52 -8.47
N GLY A 425 -37.49 7.25 -7.87
CA GLY A 425 -38.01 6.98 -6.51
C GLY A 425 -37.16 7.60 -5.38
N ASN A 426 -37.57 7.34 -4.14
CA ASN A 426 -36.99 7.94 -2.92
C ASN A 426 -36.48 6.87 -1.94
N GLY A 427 -35.51 7.23 -1.09
CA GLY A 427 -34.87 6.32 -0.14
C GLY A 427 -33.41 5.99 -0.50
N GLU A 428 -32.70 5.35 0.41
CA GLU A 428 -31.27 5.07 0.28
C GLU A 428 -30.91 3.62 -0.08
N ILE A 429 -31.90 2.79 -0.44
CA ILE A 429 -31.68 1.40 -0.87
C ILE A 429 -31.77 1.35 -2.39
N LEU A 430 -30.67 0.96 -3.04
CA LEU A 430 -30.46 1.13 -4.46
C LEU A 430 -30.61 -0.18 -5.23
N ARG A 431 -31.18 -0.08 -6.43
CA ARG A 431 -31.22 -1.14 -7.43
C ARG A 431 -31.02 -0.57 -8.84
N ILE A 432 -30.08 -1.12 -9.57
CA ILE A 432 -29.86 -0.77 -10.99
C ILE A 432 -30.83 -1.61 -11.83
N ASP A 433 -31.85 -0.98 -12.40
CA ASP A 433 -32.92 -1.65 -13.14
C ASP A 433 -32.64 -1.75 -14.65
N ALA A 434 -31.94 -0.78 -15.23
CA ALA A 434 -31.48 -0.80 -16.61
C ALA A 434 -30.01 -0.38 -16.74
N THR A 435 -29.31 -0.96 -17.71
CA THR A 435 -27.98 -0.53 -18.13
C THR A 435 -28.09 0.24 -19.44
N PRO A 436 -27.21 1.23 -19.69
CA PRO A 436 -27.28 2.10 -20.86
C PRO A 436 -27.33 1.36 -22.19
N GLU A 437 -28.18 1.84 -23.10
CA GLU A 437 -28.11 1.49 -24.51
C GLU A 437 -27.48 2.65 -25.31
N GLU A 438 -26.55 2.32 -26.20
CA GLU A 438 -25.93 3.34 -27.06
C GLU A 438 -26.93 3.84 -28.11
N GLY A 439 -26.91 5.15 -28.33
CA GLY A 439 -27.71 5.79 -29.37
C GLY A 439 -27.08 5.68 -30.76
N ALA A 440 -27.91 5.85 -31.79
CA ALA A 440 -27.49 5.90 -33.17
C ALA A 440 -28.27 6.97 -33.93
N ARG A 441 -27.55 7.79 -34.69
CA ARG A 441 -28.12 8.81 -35.58
C ARG A 441 -27.49 8.75 -36.97
N GLN A 442 -28.22 9.23 -37.96
CA GLN A 442 -27.75 9.38 -39.33
C GLN A 442 -27.55 10.86 -39.62
N ILE A 443 -26.36 11.22 -40.11
CA ILE A 443 -26.01 12.60 -40.48
C ILE A 443 -25.85 12.69 -41.98
N HIS A 444 -26.47 13.69 -42.60
CA HIS A 444 -26.26 14.05 -43.99
C HIS A 444 -25.44 15.33 -44.09
N TYR A 445 -24.43 15.31 -44.95
CA TYR A 445 -23.56 16.47 -45.21
C TYR A 445 -23.83 17.04 -46.61
N THR A 446 -23.99 18.35 -46.69
CA THR A 446 -23.96 19.10 -47.95
C THR A 446 -22.58 19.02 -48.60
N VAL A 447 -22.56 18.90 -49.93
CA VAL A 447 -21.33 18.90 -50.73
C VAL A 447 -21.08 20.31 -51.27
N ALA A 448 -19.94 20.91 -50.91
CA ALA A 448 -19.54 22.21 -51.46
C ALA A 448 -19.13 22.11 -52.94
N GLN A 449 -19.05 23.26 -53.60
CA GLN A 449 -18.76 23.42 -55.05
C GLN A 449 -17.45 22.75 -55.54
N PHE A 450 -16.59 22.27 -54.62
CA PHE A 450 -15.34 21.55 -54.89
C PHE A 450 -15.33 20.09 -54.41
N GLY A 451 -16.51 19.48 -54.19
CA GLY A 451 -16.64 18.05 -53.84
C GLY A 451 -16.25 17.67 -52.41
N ARG A 452 -16.10 18.66 -51.51
CA ARG A 452 -15.83 18.43 -50.07
C ARG A 452 -17.13 18.60 -49.27
N PRO A 453 -17.45 17.69 -48.32
CA PRO A 453 -18.53 17.91 -47.35
C PRO A 453 -18.32 19.23 -46.60
N SER A 454 -19.38 20.03 -46.38
CA SER A 454 -19.24 21.38 -45.82
C SER A 454 -20.09 21.66 -44.58
N LEU A 455 -21.39 21.41 -44.63
CA LEU A 455 -22.35 21.67 -43.54
C LEU A 455 -23.32 20.48 -43.43
N ILE A 456 -23.84 20.23 -42.25
CA ILE A 456 -24.93 19.27 -42.01
C ILE A 456 -26.27 19.94 -42.35
N ASP A 457 -27.10 19.27 -43.13
CA ASP A 457 -28.44 19.73 -43.53
C ASP A 457 -29.57 18.72 -43.23
N ASP A 458 -29.24 17.56 -42.65
CA ASP A 458 -30.20 16.59 -42.12
C ASP A 458 -29.54 15.78 -41.00
N GLU A 459 -30.28 15.57 -39.91
CA GLU A 459 -29.95 14.66 -38.83
C GLU A 459 -31.20 13.84 -38.48
N ARG A 460 -31.03 12.52 -38.34
CA ARG A 460 -32.11 11.59 -38.01
C ARG A 460 -31.69 10.63 -36.92
N TYR A 461 -32.37 10.71 -35.78
CA TYR A 461 -32.17 9.78 -34.68
C TYR A 461 -32.85 8.45 -35.00
N GLY A 462 -32.07 7.36 -34.98
CA GLY A 462 -32.57 6.00 -35.16
C GLY A 462 -32.87 5.34 -33.82
N THR A 463 -31.91 5.41 -32.89
CA THR A 463 -32.06 4.97 -31.50
C THR A 463 -31.55 6.09 -30.60
N LEU A 464 -32.33 6.50 -29.61
CA LEU A 464 -31.89 7.46 -28.60
C LEU A 464 -31.05 6.73 -27.53
N PRO A 465 -29.96 7.32 -27.03
CA PRO A 465 -29.22 6.74 -25.91
C PRO A 465 -30.08 6.78 -24.64
N THR A 466 -29.86 5.82 -23.74
CA THR A 466 -30.52 5.78 -22.42
C THR A 466 -29.47 5.73 -21.30
N PRO A 467 -29.68 6.40 -20.16
CA PRO A 467 -28.76 6.38 -19.02
C PRO A 467 -28.86 5.08 -18.21
N TYR A 468 -28.02 4.93 -17.17
CA TYR A 468 -28.32 3.96 -16.11
C TYR A 468 -29.62 4.35 -15.40
N VAL A 469 -30.52 3.40 -15.18
CA VAL A 469 -31.71 3.63 -14.35
C VAL A 469 -31.49 3.00 -12.98
N VAL A 470 -31.36 3.84 -11.96
CA VAL A 470 -31.20 3.45 -10.56
C VAL A 470 -32.51 3.72 -9.83
N ARG A 471 -33.18 2.66 -9.38
CA ARG A 471 -34.35 2.77 -8.51
C ARG A 471 -33.96 2.83 -7.05
N ARG A 472 -34.61 3.74 -6.34
CA ARG A 472 -34.48 3.94 -4.90
C ARG A 472 -35.73 3.48 -4.16
N THR A 473 -35.51 2.96 -2.95
CA THR A 473 -36.56 2.64 -1.99
C THR A 473 -36.03 2.84 -0.58
N GLY A 474 -36.93 2.89 0.41
CA GLY A 474 -36.56 2.99 1.83
C GLY A 474 -36.98 4.28 2.51
N ASP A 475 -37.59 5.24 1.79
CA ASP A 475 -38.22 6.40 2.42
C ASP A 475 -39.40 5.95 3.29
N ARG A 476 -39.21 6.05 4.60
CA ARG A 476 -40.21 5.65 5.60
C ARG A 476 -40.31 6.74 6.65
N PRO A 477 -41.41 7.51 6.69
CA PRO A 477 -41.59 8.57 7.66
C PRO A 477 -41.33 8.07 9.09
N LYS A 478 -40.47 8.79 9.82
CA LYS A 478 -40.09 8.51 11.21
C LYS A 478 -39.44 7.14 11.46
N LEU A 479 -38.95 6.43 10.44
CA LEU A 479 -38.05 5.28 10.62
C LEU A 479 -36.63 5.65 10.23
N VAL A 480 -35.64 5.28 11.05
CA VAL A 480 -34.23 5.55 10.76
C VAL A 480 -33.38 4.31 11.05
N ALA A 481 -32.42 4.00 10.20
CA ALA A 481 -31.46 2.93 10.39
C ALA A 481 -30.10 3.47 10.80
N LEU A 482 -29.58 2.98 11.92
CA LEU A 482 -28.19 3.18 12.31
C LEU A 482 -27.33 2.14 11.61
N THR A 483 -26.35 2.61 10.84
CA THR A 483 -25.41 1.75 10.13
C THR A 483 -23.97 2.02 10.56
N PHE A 484 -23.15 0.97 10.63
CA PHE A 484 -21.77 1.04 11.07
C PHE A 484 -20.83 0.42 10.05
N ASP A 485 -19.84 1.18 9.60
CA ASP A 485 -18.82 0.73 8.64
C ASP A 485 -17.45 0.54 9.32
N ASP A 486 -16.55 -0.12 8.60
CA ASP A 486 -15.16 -0.45 8.95
C ASP A 486 -14.93 -1.52 10.02
N GLY A 487 -15.97 -1.98 10.71
CA GLY A 487 -15.87 -2.99 11.75
C GLY A 487 -15.56 -4.42 11.26
N PRO A 488 -15.31 -5.37 12.19
CA PRO A 488 -15.31 -5.18 13.63
C PRO A 488 -13.93 -4.81 14.19
N ASP A 489 -13.86 -3.75 15.00
CA ASP A 489 -12.69 -3.39 15.81
C ASP A 489 -12.75 -4.05 17.20
N PRO A 490 -11.65 -4.63 17.72
CA PRO A 490 -11.65 -5.33 19.00
C PRO A 490 -11.85 -4.44 20.24
N LYS A 491 -11.71 -3.11 20.11
CA LYS A 491 -11.96 -2.13 21.19
C LYS A 491 -13.33 -1.46 21.02
N TYR A 492 -13.63 -0.90 19.85
CA TYR A 492 -14.78 -0.01 19.69
C TYR A 492 -16.09 -0.74 19.37
N THR A 493 -16.08 -1.76 18.50
CA THR A 493 -17.29 -2.56 18.21
C THR A 493 -17.95 -3.15 19.46
N PRO A 494 -17.22 -3.72 20.45
CA PRO A 494 -17.84 -4.15 21.71
C PRO A 494 -18.55 -3.03 22.49
N GLU A 495 -18.01 -1.81 22.46
CA GLU A 495 -18.57 -0.65 23.15
C GLU A 495 -19.86 -0.18 22.43
N VAL A 496 -19.83 -0.11 21.10
CA VAL A 496 -21.01 0.20 20.26
C VAL A 496 -22.13 -0.80 20.51
N LEU A 497 -21.85 -2.11 20.42
CA LEU A 497 -22.84 -3.17 20.69
C LEU A 497 -23.45 -3.05 22.09
N SER A 498 -22.63 -2.74 23.10
CA SER A 498 -23.12 -2.58 24.47
C SER A 498 -24.02 -1.35 24.66
N VAL A 499 -23.84 -0.30 23.86
CA VAL A 499 -24.76 0.84 23.82
C VAL A 499 -26.06 0.43 23.14
N LEU A 500 -26.01 -0.18 21.96
CA LEU A 500 -27.19 -0.64 21.23
C LEU A 500 -28.06 -1.60 22.07
N GLU A 501 -27.44 -2.56 22.75
CA GLU A 501 -28.10 -3.48 23.69
C GLU A 501 -28.80 -2.73 24.82
N ARG A 502 -28.16 -1.70 25.39
CA ARG A 502 -28.72 -0.90 26.50
C ARG A 502 -29.99 -0.17 26.09
N TYR A 503 -30.02 0.36 24.89
CA TYR A 503 -31.17 1.10 24.36
C TYR A 503 -32.16 0.19 23.60
N HIS A 504 -31.86 -1.11 23.46
CA HIS A 504 -32.65 -2.06 22.68
C HIS A 504 -32.85 -1.64 21.21
N VAL A 505 -31.82 -1.04 20.63
CA VAL A 505 -31.82 -0.51 19.26
C VAL A 505 -31.10 -1.48 18.34
N PRO A 506 -31.74 -2.01 17.29
CA PRO A 506 -31.05 -2.81 16.28
C PRO A 506 -30.28 -1.91 15.30
N ALA A 507 -29.15 -2.41 14.78
CA ALA A 507 -28.34 -1.73 13.77
C ALA A 507 -27.94 -2.66 12.61
N THR A 508 -27.32 -2.08 11.58
CA THR A 508 -26.74 -2.82 10.44
C THR A 508 -25.24 -2.53 10.34
N PHE A 509 -24.39 -3.56 10.39
CA PHE A 509 -22.93 -3.45 10.36
C PHE A 509 -22.36 -3.91 9.00
N PHE A 510 -21.66 -3.04 8.28
CA PHE A 510 -20.96 -3.38 7.05
C PHE A 510 -19.51 -3.76 7.37
N ILE A 511 -19.22 -5.06 7.19
CA ILE A 511 -18.01 -5.68 7.72
C ILE A 511 -16.89 -5.70 6.70
N ILE A 512 -15.71 -5.26 7.12
CA ILE A 512 -14.44 -5.51 6.42
C ILE A 512 -13.98 -6.93 6.75
N GLY A 513 -13.84 -7.78 5.73
CA GLY A 513 -13.47 -9.18 5.89
C GLY A 513 -12.14 -9.40 6.65
N GLU A 514 -11.10 -8.62 6.37
CA GLU A 514 -9.81 -8.70 7.07
C GLU A 514 -9.98 -8.51 8.60
N ASN A 515 -10.81 -7.56 9.02
CA ASN A 515 -11.13 -7.30 10.43
C ASN A 515 -11.97 -8.45 11.03
N GLY A 516 -12.87 -9.02 10.24
CA GLY A 516 -13.71 -10.14 10.63
C GLY A 516 -12.93 -11.43 10.96
N VAL A 517 -11.73 -11.66 10.39
CA VAL A 517 -10.94 -12.89 10.62
C VAL A 517 -10.63 -13.12 12.10
N ALA A 518 -10.26 -12.05 12.82
CA ALA A 518 -10.03 -12.08 14.26
C ALA A 518 -11.31 -11.80 15.07
N GLY A 519 -12.33 -11.22 14.45
CA GLY A 519 -13.60 -10.78 15.06
C GLY A 519 -14.70 -11.84 15.20
N ARG A 520 -14.40 -13.14 15.16
CA ARG A 520 -15.42 -14.22 15.17
C ARG A 520 -16.48 -14.05 16.26
N SER A 521 -16.06 -13.77 17.50
CA SER A 521 -16.99 -13.61 18.63
C SER A 521 -17.87 -12.37 18.50
N LEU A 522 -17.39 -11.31 17.83
CA LEU A 522 -18.14 -10.07 17.62
C LEU A 522 -19.21 -10.27 16.54
N LEU A 523 -18.88 -10.92 15.43
CA LEU A 523 -19.87 -11.25 14.39
C LEU A 523 -20.98 -12.17 14.95
N GLN A 524 -20.62 -13.12 15.82
CA GLN A 524 -21.60 -13.97 16.50
C GLN A 524 -22.47 -13.18 17.48
N ARG A 525 -21.90 -12.19 18.19
CA ARG A 525 -22.62 -11.30 19.09
C ARG A 525 -23.62 -10.42 18.33
N MET A 526 -23.20 -9.71 17.28
CA MET A 526 -24.09 -8.95 16.38
C MET A 526 -25.31 -9.79 15.95
N VAL A 527 -25.07 -11.04 15.53
CA VAL A 527 -26.17 -11.93 15.12
C VAL A 527 -27.07 -12.31 16.29
N ALA A 528 -26.52 -12.57 17.47
CA ALA A 528 -27.28 -12.92 18.66
C ALA A 528 -28.14 -11.76 19.18
N ASP A 529 -27.65 -10.52 19.09
CA ASP A 529 -28.29 -9.33 19.65
C ASP A 529 -29.43 -8.79 18.76
N GLY A 530 -29.50 -9.24 17.51
CA GLY A 530 -30.57 -8.87 16.59
C GLY A 530 -30.12 -8.06 15.38
N ASP A 531 -28.84 -7.67 15.34
CA ASP A 531 -28.28 -6.80 14.32
C ASP A 531 -28.13 -7.48 12.96
N GLU A 532 -28.05 -6.66 11.91
CA GLU A 532 -27.79 -7.10 10.55
C GLU A 532 -26.32 -6.95 10.20
N ILE A 533 -25.83 -7.83 9.34
CA ILE A 533 -24.47 -7.79 8.82
C ILE A 533 -24.56 -7.60 7.31
N GLY A 534 -23.87 -6.60 6.78
CA GLY A 534 -23.61 -6.35 5.38
C GLY A 534 -22.14 -6.58 5.01
N ASN A 535 -21.88 -6.71 3.72
CA ASN A 535 -20.55 -6.86 3.16
C ASN A 535 -19.96 -5.47 2.86
N HIS A 536 -18.72 -5.22 3.30
CA HIS A 536 -17.95 -4.00 3.02
C HIS A 536 -16.61 -4.30 2.36
N SER A 537 -16.53 -5.34 1.54
CA SER A 537 -15.31 -5.92 0.96
C SER A 537 -14.34 -6.54 1.99
N TYR A 538 -13.28 -7.20 1.52
CA TYR A 538 -12.34 -7.92 2.38
C TYR A 538 -11.17 -7.03 2.83
N THR A 539 -10.53 -6.30 1.91
CA THR A 539 -9.37 -5.43 2.17
C THR A 539 -9.70 -3.94 2.14
N HIS A 540 -10.97 -3.58 1.95
CA HIS A 540 -11.43 -2.20 1.84
C HIS A 540 -10.71 -1.39 0.73
N PRO A 541 -10.65 -1.90 -0.53
CA PRO A 541 -10.05 -1.18 -1.65
C PRO A 541 -11.02 -0.13 -2.25
N ASN A 542 -10.48 0.86 -2.97
CA ASN A 542 -11.29 1.66 -3.89
C ASN A 542 -11.73 0.77 -5.07
N MET A 543 -12.97 0.30 -5.03
CA MET A 543 -13.47 -0.70 -5.99
C MET A 543 -13.61 -0.16 -7.43
N ALA A 544 -13.68 1.16 -7.61
CA ALA A 544 -13.69 1.79 -8.94
C ALA A 544 -12.36 1.61 -9.68
N GLU A 545 -11.26 1.42 -8.95
CA GLU A 545 -9.92 1.21 -9.50
C GLU A 545 -9.59 -0.28 -9.72
N ASP A 546 -10.48 -1.19 -9.30
CA ASP A 546 -10.26 -2.63 -9.37
C ASP A 546 -10.94 -3.27 -10.58
N SER A 547 -10.41 -4.42 -11.00
CA SER A 547 -11.04 -5.26 -12.02
C SER A 547 -12.31 -5.93 -11.49
N GLU A 548 -13.25 -6.28 -12.38
CA GLU A 548 -14.45 -7.04 -12.01
C GLU A 548 -14.12 -8.33 -11.23
N THR A 549 -13.01 -8.99 -11.59
CA THR A 549 -12.56 -10.20 -10.87
C THR A 549 -12.05 -9.89 -9.47
N GLY A 550 -11.35 -8.77 -9.29
CA GLY A 550 -10.89 -8.29 -7.98
C GLY A 550 -12.07 -7.97 -7.06
N VAL A 551 -13.04 -7.18 -7.54
CA VAL A 551 -14.29 -6.88 -6.83
C VAL A 551 -15.02 -8.15 -6.41
N LYS A 552 -15.14 -9.14 -7.28
CA LYS A 552 -15.78 -10.43 -6.94
C LYS A 552 -15.03 -11.20 -5.85
N LEU A 553 -13.70 -11.22 -5.90
CA LEU A 553 -12.89 -11.90 -4.87
C LEU A 553 -13.05 -11.23 -3.50
N GLU A 554 -13.08 -9.90 -3.47
CA GLU A 554 -13.32 -9.09 -2.27
C GLU A 554 -14.70 -9.38 -1.64
N LEU A 555 -15.75 -9.42 -2.47
CA LEU A 555 -17.10 -9.77 -2.03
C LEU A 555 -17.17 -11.21 -1.53
N ASN A 556 -16.64 -12.16 -2.29
CA ASN A 556 -16.72 -13.58 -1.99
C ASN A 556 -15.94 -13.98 -0.73
N ALA A 557 -14.74 -13.42 -0.54
CA ALA A 557 -13.93 -13.70 0.64
C ALA A 557 -14.65 -13.25 1.92
N THR A 558 -15.25 -12.06 1.90
CA THR A 558 -16.02 -11.50 3.03
C THR A 558 -17.31 -12.29 3.27
N GLN A 559 -18.01 -12.67 2.21
CA GLN A 559 -19.20 -13.52 2.28
C GLN A 559 -18.91 -14.86 2.96
N ARG A 560 -17.88 -15.58 2.49
CA ARG A 560 -17.49 -16.87 3.05
C ARG A 560 -17.07 -16.77 4.51
N LEU A 561 -16.42 -15.67 4.88
CA LEU A 561 -16.07 -15.41 6.28
C LEU A 561 -17.32 -15.21 7.16
N ILE A 562 -18.28 -14.39 6.72
CA ILE A 562 -19.54 -14.16 7.44
C ILE A 562 -20.31 -15.47 7.58
N GLU A 563 -20.45 -16.23 6.50
CA GLU A 563 -21.09 -17.55 6.49
C GLU A 563 -20.41 -18.52 7.46
N ALA A 564 -19.08 -18.56 7.44
CA ALA A 564 -18.27 -19.40 8.31
C ALA A 564 -18.53 -19.10 9.79
N TYR A 565 -18.49 -17.82 10.17
CA TYR A 565 -18.50 -17.47 11.58
C TYR A 565 -19.91 -17.37 12.18
N THR A 566 -20.90 -17.01 11.37
CA THR A 566 -22.27 -16.77 11.84
C THR A 566 -23.25 -17.89 11.47
N GLY A 567 -22.92 -18.72 10.46
CA GLY A 567 -23.86 -19.68 9.89
C GLY A 567 -24.95 -19.04 9.02
N ARG A 568 -24.86 -17.73 8.76
CA ARG A 568 -25.77 -16.96 7.90
C ARG A 568 -24.98 -16.28 6.78
N SER A 569 -25.58 -16.24 5.61
CA SER A 569 -25.12 -15.44 4.47
C SER A 569 -25.54 -13.97 4.67
N THR A 570 -24.94 -13.03 3.95
CA THR A 570 -25.48 -11.66 3.83
C THR A 570 -25.84 -11.33 2.39
N ARG A 571 -26.81 -10.44 2.24
CA ARG A 571 -27.29 -9.89 0.97
C ARG A 571 -27.26 -8.37 0.94
N LEU A 572 -26.71 -7.74 1.97
CA LEU A 572 -26.52 -6.29 2.03
C LEU A 572 -25.07 -5.96 1.65
N PHE A 573 -24.88 -4.91 0.88
CA PHE A 573 -23.56 -4.44 0.48
C PHE A 573 -23.51 -2.91 0.52
N ARG A 574 -22.37 -2.39 0.96
CA ARG A 574 -22.00 -0.99 0.81
C ARG A 574 -20.56 -0.94 0.32
N ALA A 575 -20.29 -0.15 -0.71
CA ALA A 575 -18.95 -0.07 -1.29
C ALA A 575 -18.01 0.75 -0.39
N PRO A 576 -16.75 0.33 -0.20
CA PRO A 576 -15.73 1.19 0.41
C PRO A 576 -15.58 2.52 -0.33
N TYR A 577 -15.35 3.60 0.41
CA TYR A 577 -15.21 4.98 -0.09
C TYR A 577 -16.44 5.57 -0.81
N PHE A 578 -17.53 4.79 -0.97
CA PHE A 578 -18.74 5.19 -1.67
C PHE A 578 -19.99 4.67 -0.95
N GLY A 579 -20.76 5.60 -0.39
CA GLY A 579 -22.00 5.27 0.31
C GLY A 579 -23.18 6.11 -0.12
N ASP A 580 -23.04 7.04 -1.06
CA ASP A 580 -24.13 7.97 -1.39
C ASP A 580 -25.32 7.25 -2.06
N ALA A 581 -26.53 7.69 -1.71
CA ALA A 581 -27.78 7.16 -2.23
C ALA A 581 -28.16 7.68 -3.63
N GLU A 582 -27.31 8.53 -4.23
CA GLU A 582 -27.41 9.02 -5.60
C GLU A 582 -26.06 8.79 -6.30
N PRO A 583 -25.76 7.57 -6.77
CA PRO A 583 -24.53 7.35 -7.52
C PRO A 583 -24.65 8.10 -8.84
N THR A 584 -23.93 9.21 -9.00
CA THR A 584 -23.97 10.06 -10.22
C THR A 584 -22.82 9.77 -11.17
N THR A 585 -21.92 8.85 -10.81
CA THR A 585 -20.73 8.51 -11.61
C THR A 585 -20.67 7.03 -11.99
N ALA A 586 -20.09 6.75 -13.16
CA ALA A 586 -19.86 5.37 -13.63
C ALA A 586 -18.96 4.56 -12.67
N ASP A 587 -18.06 5.25 -11.96
CA ASP A 587 -17.14 4.70 -10.97
C ASP A 587 -17.87 4.18 -9.71
N GLU A 588 -19.03 4.76 -9.37
CA GLU A 588 -19.89 4.31 -8.27
C GLU A 588 -20.86 3.20 -8.71
N ILE A 589 -21.37 3.28 -9.94
CA ILE A 589 -22.31 2.29 -10.49
C ILE A 589 -21.64 0.96 -10.79
N GLY A 590 -20.40 0.97 -11.28
CA GLY A 590 -19.68 -0.26 -11.66
C GLY A 590 -19.63 -1.30 -10.52
N PRO A 591 -19.07 -0.96 -9.34
CA PRO A 591 -19.03 -1.84 -8.17
C PRO A 591 -20.43 -2.24 -7.68
N ALA A 592 -21.39 -1.31 -7.65
CA ALA A 592 -22.78 -1.58 -7.29
C ALA A 592 -23.45 -2.60 -8.22
N LEU A 593 -23.21 -2.49 -9.53
CA LEU A 593 -23.73 -3.42 -10.54
C LEU A 593 -23.13 -4.81 -10.39
N ILE A 594 -21.82 -4.90 -10.13
CA ILE A 594 -21.15 -6.19 -9.88
C ILE A 594 -21.73 -6.83 -8.62
N ALA A 595 -21.84 -6.09 -7.52
CA ALA A 595 -22.45 -6.59 -6.29
C ALA A 595 -23.90 -7.03 -6.51
N GLN A 596 -24.69 -6.27 -7.27
CA GLN A 596 -26.07 -6.64 -7.60
C GLN A 596 -26.13 -7.94 -8.43
N LYS A 597 -25.23 -8.13 -9.39
CA LYS A 597 -25.11 -9.38 -10.18
C LYS A 597 -24.76 -10.58 -9.30
N GLU A 598 -24.02 -10.37 -8.22
CA GLU A 598 -23.70 -11.40 -7.23
C GLU A 598 -24.84 -11.61 -6.20
N GLY A 599 -25.92 -10.83 -6.28
CA GLY A 599 -27.14 -11.01 -5.50
C GLY A 599 -27.26 -10.12 -4.25
N TYR A 600 -26.37 -9.12 -4.12
CA TYR A 600 -26.43 -8.12 -3.06
C TYR A 600 -27.43 -7.01 -3.38
N THR A 601 -27.91 -6.35 -2.33
CA THR A 601 -28.66 -5.10 -2.35
C THR A 601 -27.77 -4.00 -1.80
N VAL A 602 -27.64 -2.92 -2.56
CA VAL A 602 -26.76 -1.82 -2.23
C VAL A 602 -27.48 -0.88 -1.27
N VAL A 603 -26.83 -0.56 -0.14
CA VAL A 603 -27.36 0.35 0.88
C VAL A 603 -26.52 1.61 0.89
N GLY A 604 -27.08 2.68 0.33
CA GLY A 604 -26.52 4.02 0.37
C GLY A 604 -26.83 4.76 1.68
N LEU A 605 -26.67 6.08 1.65
CA LEU A 605 -26.90 7.00 2.76
C LEU A 605 -27.07 8.44 2.25
N HIS A 606 -27.76 9.26 3.04
CA HIS A 606 -27.74 10.72 2.89
C HIS A 606 -27.31 11.44 4.18
N ALA A 607 -27.30 10.74 5.34
CA ALA A 607 -26.90 11.27 6.63
C ALA A 607 -25.51 10.76 7.04
N ASP A 608 -24.45 11.50 6.65
CA ASP A 608 -23.06 11.29 7.11
C ASP A 608 -22.59 12.46 8.00
N PRO A 609 -22.45 12.25 9.33
CA PRO A 609 -21.86 13.25 10.23
C PRO A 609 -20.34 13.38 10.07
N GLY A 610 -19.70 12.47 9.34
CA GLY A 610 -18.26 12.35 9.15
C GLY A 610 -17.54 12.05 10.46
N ASP A 611 -18.08 11.16 11.27
CA ASP A 611 -17.51 10.74 12.57
C ASP A 611 -16.11 10.11 12.44
N TRP A 612 -15.77 9.63 11.23
CA TRP A 612 -14.44 9.15 10.86
C TRP A 612 -13.36 10.24 10.85
N MET A 613 -13.74 11.52 10.72
CA MET A 613 -12.82 12.66 10.87
C MET A 613 -12.60 12.98 12.36
N LYS A 614 -11.54 13.74 12.70
CA LYS A 614 -11.24 14.16 14.09
C LYS A 614 -12.25 15.20 14.63
N ARG A 615 -13.52 14.83 14.74
CA ARG A 615 -14.64 15.66 15.22
C ARG A 615 -14.94 15.38 16.70
N SER A 616 -15.59 16.33 17.36
CA SER A 616 -16.10 16.13 18.73
C SER A 616 -17.42 15.37 18.72
N ALA A 617 -17.76 14.70 19.82
CA ALA A 617 -19.06 14.04 19.96
C ALA A 617 -20.24 15.02 19.80
N ASP A 618 -20.09 16.27 20.24
CA ASP A 618 -21.12 17.31 20.07
C ASP A 618 -21.37 17.62 18.58
N ASP A 619 -20.31 17.77 17.80
CA ASP A 619 -20.43 18.03 16.36
C ASP A 619 -21.06 16.84 15.62
N ILE A 620 -20.72 15.61 16.01
CA ILE A 620 -21.29 14.39 15.42
C ILE A 620 -22.80 14.36 15.66
N VAL A 621 -23.24 14.54 16.93
CA VAL A 621 -24.67 14.57 17.28
C VAL A 621 -25.40 15.66 16.51
N ALA A 622 -24.86 16.89 16.48
CA ALA A 622 -25.49 18.02 15.83
C ALA A 622 -25.71 17.77 14.33
N ARG A 623 -24.68 17.28 13.63
CA ARG A 623 -24.78 17.00 12.18
C ARG A 623 -25.70 15.83 11.86
N THR A 624 -25.70 14.78 12.67
CA THR A 624 -26.61 13.65 12.49
C THR A 624 -28.07 14.09 12.63
N VAL A 625 -28.38 14.83 13.70
CA VAL A 625 -29.76 15.30 13.95
C VAL A 625 -30.18 16.31 12.88
N ASP A 626 -29.31 17.25 12.52
CA ASP A 626 -29.57 18.25 11.47
C ASP A 626 -29.89 17.61 10.11
N ALA A 627 -29.13 16.57 9.72
CA ALA A 627 -29.39 15.83 8.49
C ALA A 627 -30.76 15.12 8.49
N VAL A 628 -31.18 14.58 9.63
CA VAL A 628 -32.47 13.87 9.77
C VAL A 628 -33.65 14.83 9.88
N GLU A 629 -33.50 15.96 10.57
CA GLU A 629 -34.53 16.98 10.75
C GLU A 629 -34.83 17.76 9.44
N HIS A 630 -33.82 17.95 8.58
CA HIS A 630 -33.94 18.69 7.32
C HIS A 630 -34.07 17.79 6.06
N ALA A 631 -34.49 16.55 6.22
CA ALA A 631 -34.80 15.67 5.09
C ALA A 631 -35.90 16.28 4.21
N THR A 632 -35.73 16.19 2.88
CA THR A 632 -36.73 16.64 1.89
C THR A 632 -37.38 15.44 1.21
N PRO A 633 -38.54 15.60 0.54
CA PRO A 633 -39.15 14.51 -0.23
C PRO A 633 -38.18 13.87 -1.23
N ASP A 634 -37.27 14.64 -1.81
CA ASP A 634 -36.31 14.15 -2.82
C ASP A 634 -34.99 13.64 -2.20
N ARG A 635 -34.76 13.91 -0.90
CA ARG A 635 -33.55 13.51 -0.16
C ARG A 635 -33.94 12.99 1.23
N SER A 636 -34.32 11.73 1.25
CA SER A 636 -34.56 10.97 2.48
C SER A 636 -33.31 10.94 3.38
N ALA A 637 -33.47 10.96 4.69
CA ALA A 637 -32.38 10.77 5.66
C ALA A 637 -32.72 9.62 6.61
N ASN A 638 -33.14 8.49 6.04
CA ASN A 638 -33.52 7.28 6.76
C ASN A 638 -32.32 6.38 7.07
N VAL A 639 -31.17 6.53 6.42
CA VAL A 639 -29.95 5.76 6.72
C VAL A 639 -28.83 6.66 7.24
N ILE A 640 -28.45 6.47 8.51
CA ILE A 640 -27.33 7.16 9.16
C ILE A 640 -26.08 6.30 9.08
N LEU A 641 -24.97 6.89 8.62
CA LEU A 641 -23.64 6.28 8.66
C LEU A 641 -22.86 6.69 9.91
N LEU A 642 -22.32 5.71 10.60
CA LEU A 642 -21.30 5.85 11.65
C LEU A 642 -20.21 4.80 11.41
N HIS A 643 -19.10 4.88 12.14
CA HIS A 643 -17.99 3.92 12.01
C HIS A 643 -17.67 3.26 13.35
N ASP A 644 -17.56 1.93 13.35
CA ASP A 644 -17.10 1.15 14.50
C ASP A 644 -15.66 0.62 14.34
N GLY A 645 -15.04 0.85 13.18
CA GLY A 645 -13.62 0.57 12.89
C GLY A 645 -12.90 1.71 12.16
N GLY A 646 -11.69 1.46 11.63
CA GLY A 646 -10.97 2.43 10.77
C GLY A 646 -10.23 3.57 11.49
N GLY A 647 -9.98 3.46 12.80
CA GLY A 647 -9.25 4.47 13.57
C GLY A 647 -9.72 4.61 15.01
N ASN A 648 -9.46 5.77 15.64
CA ASN A 648 -10.02 6.07 16.96
C ASN A 648 -11.51 6.46 16.81
N ARG A 649 -12.40 5.72 17.51
CA ARG A 649 -13.86 5.93 17.53
C ARG A 649 -14.44 6.30 18.90
N GLU A 650 -13.61 6.78 19.82
CA GLU A 650 -14.06 7.22 21.16
C GLU A 650 -15.16 8.29 21.10
N GLN A 651 -15.09 9.20 20.12
CA GLN A 651 -16.10 10.25 19.95
C GLN A 651 -17.41 9.72 19.34
N THR A 652 -17.33 8.76 18.42
CA THR A 652 -18.52 8.06 17.89
C THR A 652 -19.25 7.31 19.00
N VAL A 653 -18.52 6.54 19.83
CA VAL A 653 -19.08 5.82 20.99
C VAL A 653 -19.73 6.79 21.98
N ALA A 654 -19.11 7.95 22.22
CA ALA A 654 -19.67 8.97 23.11
C ALA A 654 -20.90 9.70 22.52
N ALA A 655 -20.98 9.85 21.19
CA ALA A 655 -22.11 10.48 20.50
C ALA A 655 -23.33 9.55 20.43
N LEU A 656 -23.12 8.25 20.25
CA LEU A 656 -24.17 7.27 19.95
C LEU A 656 -25.36 7.28 20.94
N PRO A 657 -25.18 7.25 22.27
CA PRO A 657 -26.31 7.33 23.21
C PRO A 657 -27.16 8.59 23.03
N ARG A 658 -26.50 9.73 22.73
CA ARG A 658 -27.16 11.03 22.58
C ARG A 658 -27.92 11.13 21.26
N ILE A 659 -27.41 10.50 20.20
CA ILE A 659 -28.12 10.39 18.92
C ILE A 659 -29.40 9.58 19.13
N ILE A 660 -29.30 8.42 19.78
CA ILE A 660 -30.45 7.54 20.06
C ILE A 660 -31.51 8.30 20.87
N GLU A 661 -31.13 8.87 22.01
CA GLU A 661 -32.05 9.60 22.89
C GLU A 661 -32.74 10.76 22.19
N ARG A 662 -32.01 11.52 21.37
CA ARG A 662 -32.57 12.67 20.66
C ARG A 662 -33.56 12.24 19.58
N LEU A 663 -33.18 11.28 18.73
CA LEU A 663 -34.04 10.80 17.65
C LEU A 663 -35.32 10.13 18.20
N GLU A 664 -35.22 9.34 19.27
CA GLU A 664 -36.39 8.76 19.94
C GLU A 664 -37.28 9.84 20.57
N ALA A 665 -36.70 10.86 21.20
CA ALA A 665 -37.46 11.99 21.74
C ALA A 665 -38.20 12.78 20.64
N ASP A 666 -37.61 12.87 19.45
CA ASP A 666 -38.21 13.52 18.27
C ASP A 666 -39.19 12.58 17.52
N GLY A 667 -39.48 11.41 18.09
CA GLY A 667 -40.50 10.46 17.64
C GLY A 667 -40.06 9.51 16.52
N TYR A 668 -38.76 9.38 16.25
CA TYR A 668 -38.22 8.41 15.31
C TYR A 668 -38.13 7.02 15.94
N ARG A 669 -38.34 5.98 15.14
CA ARG A 669 -38.09 4.58 15.53
C ARG A 669 -36.85 4.07 14.81
N LEU A 670 -35.88 3.58 15.58
CA LEU A 670 -34.65 3.02 15.05
C LEU A 670 -34.88 1.57 14.60
N VAL A 671 -34.50 1.24 13.36
CA VAL A 671 -34.76 -0.04 12.70
C VAL A 671 -33.54 -0.52 11.89
N PRO A 672 -33.38 -1.82 11.59
CA PRO A 672 -32.37 -2.27 10.64
C PRO A 672 -32.64 -1.78 9.22
N ALA A 673 -31.60 -1.72 8.38
CA ALA A 673 -31.71 -1.30 6.97
C ALA A 673 -32.74 -2.13 6.18
N SER A 674 -32.86 -3.44 6.43
CA SER A 674 -33.84 -4.28 5.74
C SER A 674 -35.29 -3.85 5.94
N THR A 675 -35.62 -3.26 7.11
CA THR A 675 -36.98 -2.85 7.45
C THR A 675 -37.43 -1.66 6.61
N LEU A 676 -36.50 -0.78 6.21
CA LEU A 676 -36.78 0.33 5.31
C LEU A 676 -37.24 -0.17 3.94
N ALA A 677 -36.59 -1.23 3.42
CA ALA A 677 -36.96 -1.92 2.18
C ALA A 677 -38.20 -2.84 2.31
N GLY A 678 -38.83 -2.94 3.48
CA GLY A 678 -39.95 -3.87 3.72
C GLY A 678 -39.54 -5.34 3.75
N LEU A 679 -38.25 -5.63 3.93
CA LEU A 679 -37.69 -6.98 4.04
C LEU A 679 -37.56 -7.42 5.50
N LYS A 680 -37.49 -8.74 5.73
CA LYS A 680 -37.15 -9.29 7.04
C LYS A 680 -35.67 -9.59 7.12
N ARG A 681 -35.15 -9.63 8.34
CA ARG A 681 -33.77 -10.04 8.63
C ARG A 681 -33.37 -11.38 7.99
N ASP A 682 -34.27 -12.37 7.98
CA ASP A 682 -33.99 -13.67 7.37
C ASP A 682 -33.95 -13.63 5.83
N ASP A 683 -34.53 -12.61 5.19
CA ASP A 683 -34.44 -12.40 3.75
C ASP A 683 -33.05 -11.87 3.36
N VAL A 684 -32.52 -10.92 4.15
CA VAL A 684 -31.21 -10.29 3.93
C VAL A 684 -30.04 -11.06 4.55
N MET A 685 -30.29 -11.91 5.55
CA MET A 685 -29.30 -12.77 6.17
C MET A 685 -29.73 -14.25 6.23
N PRO A 686 -29.95 -14.93 5.09
CA PRO A 686 -30.49 -16.28 5.09
C PRO A 686 -29.56 -17.30 5.77
N GLN A 687 -30.14 -18.32 6.40
CA GLN A 687 -29.37 -19.44 6.94
C GLN A 687 -28.73 -20.26 5.82
N VAL A 688 -27.44 -20.59 5.97
CA VAL A 688 -26.73 -21.43 5.00
C VAL A 688 -27.23 -22.88 5.09
N LYS A 689 -27.56 -23.49 3.94
CA LYS A 689 -28.12 -24.85 3.84
C LYS A 689 -27.38 -25.70 2.81
N GLY A 690 -27.57 -27.02 2.85
CA GLY A 690 -27.12 -27.94 1.79
C GLY A 690 -25.59 -28.03 1.63
N TRP A 691 -25.13 -28.01 0.38
CA TRP A 691 -23.70 -28.10 0.04
C TRP A 691 -22.90 -26.87 0.47
N ASP A 692 -23.51 -25.68 0.48
CA ASP A 692 -22.87 -24.47 1.00
C ASP A 692 -22.53 -24.62 2.48
N LEU A 693 -23.37 -25.29 3.29
CA LEU A 693 -23.05 -25.55 4.69
C LEU A 693 -21.80 -26.44 4.86
N ALA A 694 -21.57 -27.38 3.94
CA ALA A 694 -20.37 -28.22 3.95
C ALA A 694 -19.12 -27.43 3.54
N ALA A 695 -19.21 -26.58 2.51
CA ALA A 695 -18.14 -25.67 2.10
C ALA A 695 -17.79 -24.70 3.24
N VAL A 696 -18.82 -24.09 3.85
CA VAL A 696 -18.69 -23.19 4.98
C VAL A 696 -18.02 -23.86 6.18
N ARG A 697 -18.28 -25.14 6.48
CA ARG A 697 -17.55 -25.87 7.54
C ARG A 697 -16.07 -26.07 7.22
N VAL A 698 -15.73 -26.30 5.96
CA VAL A 698 -14.33 -26.36 5.49
C VAL A 698 -13.69 -24.98 5.61
N ASP A 699 -14.38 -23.93 5.19
CA ASP A 699 -13.93 -22.55 5.31
C ASP A 699 -13.73 -22.14 6.77
N VAL A 700 -14.64 -22.51 7.69
CA VAL A 700 -14.45 -22.32 9.15
C VAL A 700 -13.15 -22.95 9.62
N ALA A 701 -12.86 -24.18 9.20
CA ALA A 701 -11.62 -24.85 9.59
C ALA A 701 -10.40 -24.10 9.04
N ILE A 702 -10.46 -23.66 7.78
CA ILE A 702 -9.36 -22.93 7.13
C ILE A 702 -9.15 -21.55 7.78
N PHE A 703 -10.20 -20.73 7.91
CA PHE A 703 -10.12 -19.41 8.55
C PHE A 703 -9.71 -19.52 10.02
N SER A 704 -10.19 -20.53 10.76
CA SER A 704 -9.74 -20.75 12.15
C SER A 704 -8.26 -21.14 12.22
N VAL A 705 -7.77 -21.98 11.29
CA VAL A 705 -6.35 -22.31 11.19
C VAL A 705 -5.53 -21.08 10.80
N LEU A 706 -6.00 -20.28 9.84
CA LEU A 706 -5.34 -19.05 9.42
C LEU A 706 -5.25 -18.04 10.58
N ALA A 707 -6.36 -17.81 11.29
CA ALA A 707 -6.39 -16.95 12.46
C ALA A 707 -5.44 -17.44 13.56
N LEU A 708 -5.41 -18.76 13.83
CA LEU A 708 -4.46 -19.36 14.77
C LEU A 708 -3.01 -19.17 14.33
N LEU A 709 -2.71 -19.35 13.03
CA LEU A 709 -1.37 -19.17 12.47
C LEU A 709 -0.92 -17.71 12.55
N LEU A 710 -1.80 -16.76 12.22
CA LEU A 710 -1.52 -15.32 12.35
C LEU A 710 -1.31 -14.92 13.81
N ALA A 711 -2.15 -15.41 14.73
CA ALA A 711 -1.99 -15.19 16.16
C ALA A 711 -0.68 -15.80 16.69
N ALA A 712 -0.37 -17.05 16.31
CA ALA A 712 0.87 -17.72 16.69
C ALA A 712 2.10 -16.98 16.14
N LEU A 713 2.02 -16.48 14.91
CA LEU A 713 3.06 -15.67 14.29
C LEU A 713 3.27 -14.37 15.06
N ASN A 714 2.21 -13.63 15.37
CA ASN A 714 2.28 -12.40 16.16
C ASN A 714 2.89 -12.65 17.56
N TRP A 715 2.40 -13.64 18.30
CA TRP A 715 2.97 -14.02 19.60
C TRP A 715 4.42 -14.49 19.48
N SER A 716 4.80 -15.14 18.39
CA SER A 716 6.18 -15.55 18.14
C SER A 716 7.12 -14.34 17.99
N PHE A 717 6.67 -13.23 17.40
CA PHE A 717 7.44 -11.98 17.35
C PHE A 717 7.71 -11.44 18.75
N PHE A 718 6.66 -11.27 19.56
CA PHE A 718 6.80 -10.78 20.93
C PHE A 718 7.74 -11.67 21.74
N PHE A 719 7.54 -12.99 21.67
CA PHE A 719 8.38 -13.94 22.39
C PHE A 719 9.84 -13.92 21.89
N ALA A 720 10.06 -13.87 20.58
CA ALA A 720 11.40 -13.85 20.02
C ALA A 720 12.17 -12.57 20.34
N ILE A 721 11.52 -11.41 20.27
CA ILE A 721 12.09 -10.11 20.65
C ILE A 721 12.40 -10.11 22.14
N ALA A 722 11.43 -10.48 22.99
CA ALA A 722 11.63 -10.52 24.44
C ALA A 722 12.77 -11.48 24.82
N LEU A 723 12.77 -12.70 24.26
CA LEU A 723 13.81 -13.70 24.53
C LEU A 723 15.19 -13.24 24.03
N GLY A 724 15.26 -12.60 22.86
CA GLY A 724 16.48 -12.02 22.32
C GLY A 724 17.04 -10.89 23.19
N VAL A 725 16.17 -9.97 23.64
CA VAL A 725 16.53 -8.86 24.55
C VAL A 725 16.99 -9.39 25.90
N ILE A 726 16.23 -10.32 26.51
CA ILE A 726 16.59 -10.96 27.78
C ILE A 726 17.95 -11.65 27.67
N ARG A 727 18.21 -12.39 26.58
CA ARG A 727 19.51 -13.01 26.35
C ARG A 727 20.62 -11.98 26.21
N ALA A 728 20.44 -10.96 25.36
CA ALA A 728 21.47 -9.97 25.09
C ALA A 728 21.84 -9.18 26.35
N LEU A 729 20.85 -8.64 27.06
CA LEU A 729 21.04 -7.93 28.32
C LEU A 729 21.56 -8.86 29.41
N GLY A 730 21.07 -10.10 29.49
CA GLY A 730 21.50 -11.09 30.48
C GLY A 730 22.96 -11.50 30.31
N LEU A 731 23.39 -11.86 29.10
CA LEU A 731 24.78 -12.22 28.82
C LEU A 731 25.73 -11.03 29.01
N THR A 732 25.33 -9.84 28.56
CA THR A 732 26.14 -8.62 28.69
C THR A 732 26.25 -8.17 30.15
N GLY A 733 25.13 -8.16 30.87
CA GLY A 733 25.06 -7.85 32.30
C GLY A 733 25.90 -8.83 33.13
N LEU A 734 25.80 -10.13 32.82
CA LEU A 734 26.69 -11.13 33.42
C LEU A 734 28.14 -10.81 33.08
N ALA A 735 28.50 -10.62 31.80
CA ALA A 735 29.86 -10.35 31.34
C ALA A 735 30.52 -9.17 32.09
N LEU A 736 29.78 -8.11 32.43
CA LEU A 736 30.23 -6.95 33.19
C LEU A 736 30.63 -7.25 34.65
N VAL A 737 30.06 -8.26 35.29
CA VAL A 737 30.35 -8.59 36.70
C VAL A 737 31.77 -9.17 36.82
N PRO A 738 32.70 -8.60 37.59
CA PRO A 738 34.06 -9.14 37.70
C PRO A 738 34.06 -10.62 38.11
N ASP A 739 34.84 -11.46 37.43
CA ASP A 739 35.00 -12.86 37.85
C ASP A 739 35.80 -12.90 39.15
N ARG A 740 35.20 -13.41 40.22
CA ARG A 740 35.83 -13.48 41.55
C ARG A 740 36.90 -14.59 41.64
N ARG A 741 37.07 -15.41 40.59
CA ARG A 741 38.15 -16.40 40.56
C ARG A 741 39.51 -15.71 40.48
N LYS A 742 40.39 -16.08 41.42
CA LYS A 742 41.78 -15.62 41.43
C LYS A 742 42.51 -16.20 40.21
N VAL A 743 42.82 -15.36 39.24
CA VAL A 743 43.68 -15.69 38.11
C VAL A 743 45.09 -15.98 38.65
N PRO A 744 45.70 -17.14 38.38
CA PRO A 744 47.06 -17.43 38.84
C PRO A 744 48.08 -16.45 38.25
N ALA A 745 49.11 -16.12 39.04
CA ALA A 745 50.22 -15.29 38.54
C ALA A 745 51.00 -16.04 37.46
N LEU A 746 51.57 -15.31 36.50
CA LEU A 746 52.41 -15.93 35.45
C LEU A 746 53.71 -16.50 36.02
N ASP A 747 54.25 -15.89 37.07
CA ASP A 747 55.50 -16.29 37.73
C ASP A 747 55.24 -17.14 38.99
N ASN A 748 54.30 -18.09 38.91
CA ASN A 748 53.93 -18.95 40.03
C ASN A 748 54.87 -20.16 40.21
N GLY A 749 55.96 -20.25 39.46
CA GLY A 749 56.91 -21.38 39.49
C GLY A 749 56.39 -22.69 38.89
N TYR A 750 55.13 -22.77 38.46
CA TYR A 750 54.54 -23.97 37.84
C TYR A 750 54.81 -23.97 36.33
N GLN A 751 55.87 -24.68 35.93
CA GLN A 751 56.32 -24.77 34.52
C GLN A 751 56.39 -26.23 34.03
N PRO A 752 55.26 -26.93 33.86
CA PRO A 752 55.24 -28.29 33.33
C PRO A 752 55.73 -28.37 31.88
N VAL A 753 56.15 -29.56 31.44
CA VAL A 753 56.45 -29.79 30.01
C VAL A 753 55.17 -29.69 29.19
N VAL A 754 55.22 -28.90 28.11
CA VAL A 754 54.09 -28.67 27.19
C VAL A 754 54.34 -29.36 25.85
N SER A 755 53.37 -30.13 25.37
CA SER A 755 53.35 -30.62 23.98
C SER A 755 52.38 -29.77 23.17
N VAL A 756 52.91 -29.02 22.21
CA VAL A 756 52.11 -28.22 21.26
C VAL A 756 51.84 -29.06 20.02
N ILE A 757 50.58 -29.40 19.76
CA ILE A 757 50.18 -30.23 18.61
C ILE A 757 49.53 -29.35 17.54
N ILE A 758 50.06 -29.42 16.31
CA ILE A 758 49.58 -28.69 15.14
C ILE A 758 49.08 -29.71 14.10
N PRO A 759 47.77 -30.04 14.05
CA PRO A 759 47.22 -30.84 12.96
C PRO A 759 47.24 -30.04 11.65
N ALA A 760 47.78 -30.64 10.59
CA ALA A 760 47.88 -30.02 9.28
C ALA A 760 47.29 -30.92 8.19
N TYR A 761 46.56 -30.32 7.24
CA TYR A 761 46.12 -30.99 6.01
C TYR A 761 45.99 -30.00 4.86
N ASN A 762 46.97 -30.00 3.97
CA ASN A 762 47.15 -29.04 2.88
C ASN A 762 47.27 -27.58 3.36
N GLU A 763 48.26 -27.32 4.21
CA GLU A 763 48.49 -26.04 4.90
C GLU A 763 49.82 -25.38 4.49
N GLU A 764 50.31 -25.63 3.27
CA GLU A 764 51.63 -25.17 2.79
C GLU A 764 51.83 -23.65 2.86
N ARG A 765 50.74 -22.86 2.85
CA ARG A 765 50.79 -21.38 2.89
C ARG A 765 50.97 -20.79 4.28
N VAL A 766 50.69 -21.56 5.34
CA VAL A 766 50.60 -21.03 6.72
C VAL A 766 51.45 -21.80 7.72
N ILE A 767 51.75 -23.08 7.47
CA ILE A 767 52.35 -23.97 8.46
C ILE A 767 53.71 -23.48 8.97
N GLU A 768 54.57 -22.96 8.09
CA GLU A 768 55.90 -22.48 8.45
C GLU A 768 55.84 -21.32 9.44
N ALA A 769 55.01 -20.31 9.14
CA ALA A 769 54.82 -19.15 10.00
C ALA A 769 54.24 -19.53 11.37
N SER A 770 53.30 -20.47 11.40
CA SER A 770 52.69 -20.97 12.64
C SER A 770 53.71 -21.68 13.54
N VAL A 771 54.57 -22.54 12.98
CA VAL A 771 55.64 -23.22 13.74
C VAL A 771 56.67 -22.21 14.26
N HIS A 772 57.12 -21.26 13.43
CA HIS A 772 58.01 -20.19 13.88
C HIS A 772 57.40 -19.40 15.05
N ARG A 773 56.11 -19.08 14.97
CA ARG A 773 55.42 -18.30 16.00
C ARG A 773 55.33 -19.05 17.32
N ILE A 774 55.06 -20.35 17.29
CA ILE A 774 55.07 -21.18 18.49
C ILE A 774 56.47 -21.24 19.10
N LEU A 775 57.51 -21.46 18.30
CA LEU A 775 58.90 -21.52 18.79
C LEU A 775 59.37 -20.19 19.42
N ALA A 776 58.76 -19.07 19.04
CA ALA A 776 59.00 -17.74 19.59
C ALA A 776 58.16 -17.42 20.84
N SER A 777 57.43 -18.38 21.40
CA SER A 777 56.66 -18.18 22.65
C SER A 777 57.58 -18.07 23.87
N ASP A 778 57.18 -17.26 24.85
CA ASP A 778 57.86 -17.04 26.13
C ASP A 778 57.63 -18.22 27.10
N TYR A 779 57.87 -19.45 26.64
CA TYR A 779 57.73 -20.66 27.46
C TYR A 779 58.88 -21.65 27.19
N PRO A 780 59.73 -21.94 28.19
CA PRO A 780 60.99 -22.64 27.95
C PRO A 780 60.86 -24.15 27.72
N HIS A 781 59.89 -24.81 28.37
CA HIS A 781 59.77 -26.27 28.40
C HIS A 781 58.67 -26.78 27.47
N MET A 782 58.90 -26.70 26.15
CA MET A 782 57.92 -27.18 25.15
C MET A 782 58.53 -28.00 24.01
N GLU A 783 57.74 -28.94 23.51
CA GLU A 783 57.92 -29.60 22.22
C GLU A 783 56.78 -29.23 21.27
N VAL A 784 57.03 -29.25 19.96
CA VAL A 784 56.07 -28.95 18.89
C VAL A 784 55.94 -30.17 18.00
N ILE A 785 54.74 -30.73 17.90
CA ILE A 785 54.42 -31.88 17.08
C ILE A 785 53.54 -31.43 15.92
N VAL A 786 54.10 -31.42 14.71
CA VAL A 786 53.33 -31.15 13.49
C VAL A 786 52.77 -32.46 12.97
N ALA A 787 51.45 -32.62 13.05
CA ALA A 787 50.73 -33.83 12.68
C ALA A 787 50.09 -33.66 11.29
N ASP A 788 50.83 -34.00 10.24
CA ASP A 788 50.37 -33.91 8.86
C ASP A 788 49.49 -35.10 8.48
N ASP A 789 48.18 -34.87 8.40
CA ASP A 789 47.13 -35.85 8.07
C ASP A 789 47.08 -36.23 6.58
N GLY A 790 48.24 -36.51 5.99
CA GLY A 790 48.37 -36.98 4.62
C GLY A 790 48.13 -35.87 3.59
N SER A 791 48.73 -34.69 3.82
CA SER A 791 48.71 -33.58 2.87
C SER A 791 49.16 -34.01 1.47
N LYS A 792 48.51 -33.44 0.47
CA LYS A 792 48.81 -33.63 -0.97
C LYS A 792 49.63 -32.48 -1.54
N ASP A 793 49.86 -31.43 -0.76
CA ASP A 793 50.66 -30.26 -1.11
C ASP A 793 52.04 -30.31 -0.43
N ARG A 794 52.77 -29.19 -0.39
CA ARG A 794 54.13 -29.16 0.15
C ARG A 794 54.22 -29.06 1.68
N THR A 795 53.12 -29.25 2.44
CA THR A 795 53.09 -29.08 3.91
C THR A 795 54.22 -29.82 4.64
N SER A 796 54.29 -31.15 4.53
CA SER A 796 55.37 -31.95 5.16
C SER A 796 56.77 -31.53 4.69
N ALA A 797 56.93 -31.25 3.38
CA ALA A 797 58.22 -30.89 2.81
C ALA A 797 58.75 -29.55 3.35
N ILE A 798 57.86 -28.56 3.54
CA ILE A 798 58.20 -27.26 4.13
C ILE A 798 58.63 -27.43 5.58
N VAL A 799 57.88 -28.20 6.37
CA VAL A 799 58.22 -28.41 7.80
C VAL A 799 59.54 -29.15 7.96
N ALA A 800 59.78 -30.18 7.15
CA ALA A 800 61.03 -30.93 7.16
C ALA A 800 62.23 -30.04 6.79
N ALA A 801 62.07 -29.19 5.76
CA ALA A 801 63.14 -28.30 5.30
C ALA A 801 63.45 -27.16 6.29
N ALA A 802 62.43 -26.56 6.91
CA ALA A 802 62.61 -25.41 7.80
C ALA A 802 62.97 -25.80 9.25
N PHE A 803 62.55 -26.97 9.72
CA PHE A 803 62.64 -27.34 11.14
C PHE A 803 63.23 -28.73 11.42
N GLY A 804 63.71 -29.47 10.41
CA GLY A 804 64.24 -30.82 10.57
C GLY A 804 65.40 -30.93 11.59
N ASP A 805 66.20 -29.88 11.72
CA ASP A 805 67.34 -29.82 12.66
C ASP A 805 66.97 -29.26 14.04
N ASN A 806 65.72 -28.84 14.26
CA ASN A 806 65.28 -28.27 15.53
C ASN A 806 64.81 -29.38 16.49
N PRO A 807 65.51 -29.66 17.60
CA PRO A 807 65.17 -30.77 18.50
C PRO A 807 63.82 -30.61 19.21
N ARG A 808 63.25 -29.40 19.19
CA ARG A 808 61.91 -29.14 19.73
C ARG A 808 60.79 -29.47 18.75
N VAL A 809 61.06 -29.66 17.46
CA VAL A 809 60.02 -29.86 16.43
C VAL A 809 60.05 -31.30 15.94
N ARG A 810 58.88 -31.94 15.94
CA ARG A 810 58.67 -33.30 15.43
C ARG A 810 57.60 -33.30 14.36
N LEU A 811 57.97 -33.67 13.14
CA LEU A 811 57.02 -33.89 12.04
C LEU A 811 56.51 -35.34 12.07
N MET A 812 55.20 -35.51 11.95
CA MET A 812 54.52 -36.80 11.79
C MET A 812 53.66 -36.77 10.53
N THR A 813 54.08 -37.48 9.48
CA THR A 813 53.28 -37.66 8.27
C THR A 813 52.51 -38.98 8.37
N MET A 814 51.20 -38.94 8.17
CA MET A 814 50.29 -40.08 8.40
C MET A 814 49.28 -40.23 7.24
N VAL A 815 48.59 -41.36 7.18
CA VAL A 815 47.49 -41.56 6.23
C VAL A 815 46.28 -40.74 6.68
N ASN A 816 45.66 -40.01 5.75
CA ASN A 816 44.51 -39.15 6.01
C ASN A 816 43.40 -39.91 6.77
N GLY A 817 43.11 -39.44 7.98
CA GLY A 817 42.08 -39.99 8.87
C GLY A 817 41.15 -38.93 9.46
N GLY A 818 41.36 -37.66 9.15
CA GLY A 818 40.66 -36.54 9.76
C GLY A 818 41.46 -35.89 10.90
N LYS A 819 41.10 -34.64 11.22
CA LYS A 819 41.75 -33.82 12.26
C LYS A 819 41.83 -34.53 13.61
N ALA A 820 40.72 -35.10 14.10
CA ALA A 820 40.68 -35.80 15.39
C ALA A 820 41.62 -37.03 15.42
N SER A 821 41.67 -37.81 14.34
CA SER A 821 42.61 -38.93 14.19
C SER A 821 44.06 -38.45 14.20
N ALA A 822 44.36 -37.34 13.52
CA ALA A 822 45.71 -36.75 13.54
C ALA A 822 46.12 -36.27 14.94
N LEU A 823 45.20 -35.59 15.65
CA LEU A 823 45.39 -35.18 17.04
C LEU A 823 45.63 -36.37 17.97
N ASN A 824 44.85 -37.45 17.84
CA ASN A 824 45.02 -38.67 18.65
C ASN A 824 46.36 -39.37 18.41
N ARG A 825 46.78 -39.48 17.14
CA ARG A 825 48.09 -40.07 16.79
C ARG A 825 49.25 -39.24 17.32
N ALA A 826 49.14 -37.92 17.27
CA ALA A 826 50.14 -37.03 17.88
C ALA A 826 50.13 -37.09 19.41
N LEU A 827 48.95 -37.15 20.03
CA LEU A 827 48.78 -37.29 21.49
C LEU A 827 49.43 -38.56 22.03
N ALA A 828 49.42 -39.65 21.27
CA ALA A 828 50.03 -40.92 21.66
C ALA A 828 51.56 -40.82 21.82
N VAL A 829 52.23 -39.93 21.08
CA VAL A 829 53.69 -39.74 21.15
C VAL A 829 54.13 -38.49 21.90
N ALA A 830 53.19 -37.60 22.23
CA ALA A 830 53.42 -36.43 23.07
C ALA A 830 53.97 -36.84 24.45
N THR A 831 54.81 -36.01 25.05
CA THR A 831 55.47 -36.26 26.34
C THR A 831 55.05 -35.29 27.44
N GLY A 832 54.50 -34.13 27.08
CA GLY A 832 54.09 -33.07 28.00
C GLY A 832 52.96 -33.47 28.95
N GLU A 833 52.96 -32.89 30.13
CA GLU A 833 51.85 -32.96 31.10
C GLU A 833 50.65 -32.17 30.58
N ILE A 834 50.93 -31.04 29.91
CA ILE A 834 49.92 -30.16 29.31
C ILE A 834 50.04 -30.26 27.79
N VAL A 835 48.89 -30.45 27.14
CA VAL A 835 48.77 -30.53 25.69
C VAL A 835 48.10 -29.25 25.20
N VAL A 836 48.80 -28.49 24.36
CA VAL A 836 48.26 -27.32 23.69
C VAL A 836 47.93 -27.71 22.26
N ALA A 837 46.70 -27.51 21.82
CA ALA A 837 46.30 -27.70 20.44
C ALA A 837 46.09 -26.33 19.78
N LEU A 838 46.61 -26.16 18.57
CA LEU A 838 46.32 -25.01 17.71
C LEU A 838 46.08 -25.45 16.27
N ASP A 839 45.27 -24.70 15.54
CA ASP A 839 45.11 -24.89 14.10
C ASP A 839 46.35 -24.39 13.33
N ALA A 840 46.65 -25.00 12.18
CA ALA A 840 47.83 -24.69 11.38
C ALA A 840 47.87 -23.25 10.82
N ASP A 841 46.75 -22.53 10.84
CA ASP A 841 46.59 -21.14 10.40
C ASP A 841 46.62 -20.12 11.56
N THR A 842 46.91 -20.58 12.78
CA THR A 842 46.76 -19.77 13.99
C THR A 842 48.10 -19.34 14.58
N GLN A 843 48.20 -18.06 14.93
CA GLN A 843 49.40 -17.43 15.47
C GLN A 843 49.20 -16.97 16.92
N PHE A 844 50.00 -17.51 17.84
CA PHE A 844 49.94 -17.16 19.25
C PHE A 844 50.65 -15.84 19.54
N GLU A 845 50.21 -15.09 20.53
CA GLU A 845 51.05 -14.03 21.13
C GLU A 845 52.14 -14.67 22.02
N PRO A 846 53.28 -14.00 22.28
CA PRO A 846 54.42 -14.61 22.95
C PRO A 846 54.07 -15.24 24.31
N GLN A 847 53.18 -14.62 25.07
CA GLN A 847 52.76 -15.09 26.40
C GLN A 847 51.56 -16.05 26.38
N THR A 848 51.00 -16.41 25.23
CA THR A 848 49.74 -17.18 25.17
C THR A 848 49.88 -18.55 25.81
N ILE A 849 50.98 -19.28 25.57
CA ILE A 849 51.21 -20.59 26.19
C ILE A 849 51.33 -20.45 27.72
N ALA A 850 52.14 -19.51 28.20
CA ALA A 850 52.30 -19.26 29.64
C ALA A 850 50.96 -18.91 30.34
N ARG A 851 50.13 -18.08 29.68
CA ARG A 851 48.80 -17.70 30.17
C ARG A 851 47.83 -18.87 30.23
N LEU A 852 47.89 -19.80 29.28
CA LEU A 852 47.09 -21.03 29.33
C LEU A 852 47.58 -21.97 30.44
N VAL A 853 48.89 -22.18 30.54
CA VAL A 853 49.50 -23.17 31.43
C VAL A 853 49.32 -22.83 32.91
N ARG A 854 49.37 -21.55 33.30
CA ARG A 854 49.29 -21.11 34.71
C ARG A 854 48.07 -21.65 35.47
N TRP A 855 46.97 -21.93 34.77
CA TRP A 855 45.74 -22.45 35.37
C TRP A 855 45.83 -23.91 35.81
N PHE A 856 46.75 -24.68 35.26
CA PHE A 856 46.94 -26.09 35.59
C PHE A 856 47.70 -26.33 36.89
N GLU A 857 48.18 -25.28 37.56
CA GLU A 857 48.60 -25.37 38.97
C GLU A 857 47.47 -25.97 39.83
N ASN A 858 46.21 -25.68 39.46
CA ASN A 858 45.07 -26.36 40.05
C ASN A 858 44.84 -27.74 39.43
N ALA A 859 45.08 -28.79 40.23
CA ALA A 859 44.91 -30.19 39.83
C ALA A 859 43.50 -30.57 39.33
N ARG A 860 42.45 -29.76 39.59
CA ARG A 860 41.08 -30.02 39.09
C ARG A 860 40.80 -29.41 37.71
N VAL A 861 41.69 -28.56 37.20
CA VAL A 861 41.56 -27.95 35.87
C VAL A 861 42.01 -28.98 34.84
N GLY A 862 41.07 -29.38 33.98
CA GLY A 862 41.30 -30.30 32.88
C GLY A 862 41.50 -29.58 31.55
N ALA A 863 41.00 -28.36 31.40
CA ALA A 863 41.14 -27.57 30.17
C ALA A 863 41.10 -26.06 30.42
N VAL A 864 41.72 -25.30 29.51
CA VAL A 864 41.71 -23.84 29.51
C VAL A 864 41.48 -23.36 28.08
N ALA A 865 40.44 -22.56 27.90
CA ALA A 865 40.17 -21.85 26.64
C ALA A 865 40.91 -20.51 26.60
N GLY A 866 41.49 -20.17 25.44
CA GLY A 866 41.97 -18.83 25.16
C GLY A 866 40.99 -18.00 24.33
N ASN A 867 41.45 -16.83 23.91
CA ASN A 867 40.72 -15.83 23.13
C ASN A 867 41.17 -15.85 21.66
N ALA A 868 40.37 -16.47 20.79
CA ALA A 868 40.64 -16.51 19.35
C ALA A 868 40.18 -15.20 18.69
N LYS A 869 41.01 -14.64 17.82
CA LYS A 869 40.77 -13.38 17.10
C LYS A 869 41.03 -13.50 15.61
N VAL A 870 40.28 -12.74 14.81
CA VAL A 870 40.47 -12.71 13.35
C VAL A 870 41.66 -11.82 12.99
N GLY A 871 42.67 -12.41 12.35
CA GLY A 871 43.91 -11.74 11.93
C GLY A 871 43.92 -11.19 10.49
N ASN A 872 43.03 -11.65 9.60
CA ASN A 872 42.99 -11.26 8.18
C ASN A 872 41.75 -10.40 7.84
N ARG A 873 41.69 -9.14 8.32
CA ARG A 873 40.50 -8.27 8.18
C ARG A 873 40.43 -7.51 6.86
N VAL A 874 40.60 -8.24 5.76
CA VAL A 874 40.82 -7.68 4.43
C VAL A 874 39.54 -7.22 3.74
N ASN A 875 38.36 -7.68 4.15
CA ASN A 875 37.08 -7.38 3.50
C ASN A 875 35.89 -7.42 4.47
N LEU A 876 34.68 -7.19 3.95
CA LEU A 876 33.46 -7.13 4.76
C LEU A 876 33.16 -8.46 5.50
N VAL A 877 33.39 -9.61 4.86
CA VAL A 877 33.11 -10.94 5.43
C VAL A 877 34.01 -11.21 6.66
N THR A 878 35.31 -10.98 6.51
CA THR A 878 36.30 -11.15 7.58
C THR A 878 36.10 -10.15 8.71
N ARG A 879 35.69 -8.91 8.40
CA ARG A 879 35.33 -7.88 9.40
C ARG A 879 34.05 -8.23 10.16
N TRP A 880 33.02 -8.76 9.51
CA TRP A 880 31.82 -9.26 10.19
C TRP A 880 32.14 -10.41 11.15
N GLN A 881 32.98 -11.36 10.73
CA GLN A 881 33.40 -12.43 11.63
C GLN A 881 34.20 -11.91 12.84
N ALA A 882 35.04 -10.89 12.65
CA ALA A 882 35.74 -10.24 13.74
C ALA A 882 34.78 -9.60 14.76
N VAL A 883 33.73 -8.91 14.28
CA VAL A 883 32.67 -8.36 15.15
C VAL A 883 32.00 -9.47 15.94
N GLU A 884 31.59 -10.57 15.29
CA GLU A 884 30.93 -11.70 15.96
C GLU A 884 31.80 -12.36 17.03
N TYR A 885 33.11 -12.53 16.79
CA TYR A 885 34.01 -13.12 17.78
C TYR A 885 34.01 -12.32 19.08
N ILE A 886 33.96 -10.99 18.98
CA ILE A 886 33.94 -10.09 20.14
C ILE A 886 32.53 -10.03 20.76
N THR A 887 31.50 -9.73 19.98
CA THR A 887 30.15 -9.43 20.50
C THR A 887 29.36 -10.67 20.89
N ALA A 888 29.64 -11.82 20.29
CA ALA A 888 28.95 -13.07 20.60
C ALA A 888 29.88 -14.05 21.34
N GLN A 889 30.95 -14.53 20.71
CA GLN A 889 31.70 -15.66 21.25
C GLN A 889 32.43 -15.32 22.56
N ASN A 890 33.13 -14.20 22.63
CA ASN A 890 33.88 -13.80 23.83
C ASN A 890 32.95 -13.43 24.99
N ILE A 891 31.87 -12.70 24.71
CA ILE A 891 30.88 -12.33 25.73
C ILE A 891 30.16 -13.57 26.27
N GLU A 892 29.72 -14.46 25.38
CA GLU A 892 29.09 -15.73 25.76
C GLU A 892 30.05 -16.57 26.61
N ARG A 893 31.32 -16.69 26.20
CA ARG A 893 32.31 -17.48 26.95
C ARG A 893 32.52 -16.87 28.34
N ARG A 894 32.75 -15.56 28.44
CA ARG A 894 32.89 -14.83 29.72
C ARG A 894 31.67 -15.02 30.62
N ALA A 895 30.46 -15.00 30.07
CA ALA A 895 29.23 -15.28 30.80
C ALA A 895 29.17 -16.73 31.31
N LEU A 896 29.40 -17.71 30.43
CA LEU A 896 29.29 -19.14 30.72
C LEU A 896 30.38 -19.67 31.65
N THR A 897 31.58 -19.05 31.66
CA THR A 897 32.65 -19.42 32.59
C THR A 897 32.16 -19.37 34.03
N ARG A 898 31.29 -18.41 34.40
CA ARG A 898 30.78 -18.24 35.78
C ARG A 898 29.95 -19.41 36.29
N PHE A 899 29.27 -20.10 35.38
CA PHE A 899 28.44 -21.25 35.72
C PHE A 899 29.17 -22.59 35.57
N GLY A 900 30.45 -22.58 35.14
CA GLY A 900 31.13 -23.82 34.73
C GLY A 900 30.38 -24.48 33.57
N ALA A 901 29.96 -23.67 32.60
CA ALA A 901 29.09 -24.07 31.49
C ALA A 901 29.75 -23.81 30.12
N ILE A 902 31.09 -23.72 30.07
CA ILE A 902 31.82 -23.51 28.82
C ILE A 902 31.55 -24.71 27.91
N MET A 903 30.97 -24.47 26.74
CA MET A 903 30.62 -25.54 25.81
C MET A 903 31.78 -25.89 24.87
N VAL A 904 32.71 -24.96 24.62
CA VAL A 904 33.79 -25.13 23.64
C VAL A 904 35.07 -24.47 24.15
N VAL A 905 36.14 -25.26 24.22
CA VAL A 905 37.53 -24.80 24.22
C VAL A 905 37.97 -24.77 22.76
N PRO A 906 38.22 -23.60 22.14
CA PRO A 906 38.45 -23.54 20.69
C PRO A 906 39.68 -24.33 20.27
N GLY A 907 39.58 -25.10 19.18
CA GLY A 907 40.74 -25.77 18.57
C GLY A 907 41.88 -24.84 18.15
N ALA A 908 41.58 -23.56 17.91
CA ALA A 908 42.59 -22.54 17.58
C ALA A 908 43.42 -22.10 18.79
N VAL A 909 42.89 -22.16 20.02
CA VAL A 909 43.60 -21.74 21.24
C VAL A 909 43.04 -22.45 22.46
N GLY A 910 43.57 -23.63 22.73
CA GLY A 910 43.16 -24.47 23.84
C GLY A 910 44.32 -25.24 24.45
N ALA A 911 44.31 -25.34 25.78
CA ALA A 911 45.22 -26.20 26.53
C ALA A 911 44.43 -27.25 27.32
N TRP A 912 45.00 -28.43 27.44
CA TRP A 912 44.37 -29.60 28.05
C TRP A 912 45.37 -30.31 28.97
N ARG A 913 44.90 -30.76 30.14
CA ARG A 913 45.69 -31.66 30.98
C ARG A 913 45.70 -33.03 30.34
N ARG A 914 46.87 -33.64 30.18
CA ARG A 914 46.99 -34.97 29.56
C ARG A 914 46.16 -36.04 30.28
N SER A 915 46.13 -36.03 31.62
CA SER A 915 45.31 -36.98 32.38
C SER A 915 43.81 -36.82 32.07
N ALA A 916 43.34 -35.59 31.87
CA ALA A 916 41.95 -35.32 31.49
C ALA A 916 41.63 -35.83 30.08
N LEU A 917 42.57 -35.70 29.13
CA LEU A 917 42.44 -36.30 27.79
C LEU A 917 42.37 -37.83 27.86
N ASN A 918 43.22 -38.46 28.68
CA ASN A 918 43.24 -39.91 28.86
C ASN A 918 41.92 -40.42 29.47
N ASP A 919 41.34 -39.70 30.45
CA ASP A 919 40.08 -40.07 31.12
C ASP A 919 38.86 -40.15 30.19
N VAL A 920 38.90 -39.42 29.07
CA VAL A 920 37.83 -39.38 28.07
C VAL A 920 38.18 -40.15 26.79
N GLY A 921 39.38 -40.72 26.70
CA GLY A 921 39.83 -41.53 25.56
C GLY A 921 40.39 -40.71 24.39
N GLY A 922 40.89 -39.49 24.64
CA GLY A 922 41.44 -38.60 23.61
C GLY A 922 40.39 -37.75 22.89
N TYR A 923 40.72 -37.30 21.69
CA TYR A 923 39.86 -36.48 20.83
C TYR A 923 38.77 -37.33 20.16
N PRO A 924 37.48 -36.96 20.27
CA PRO A 924 36.39 -37.71 19.64
C PRO A 924 36.44 -37.67 18.11
N GLU A 925 36.32 -38.84 17.47
CA GLU A 925 36.37 -38.98 15.99
C GLU A 925 34.97 -39.10 15.33
N ASP A 926 33.89 -39.18 16.12
CA ASP A 926 32.51 -39.36 15.65
C ASP A 926 31.73 -38.05 15.43
N THR A 927 32.37 -36.89 15.66
CA THR A 927 31.77 -35.55 15.50
C THR A 927 32.68 -34.63 14.66
N LEU A 928 32.08 -33.62 14.01
CA LEU A 928 32.82 -32.62 13.21
C LEU A 928 33.43 -31.48 14.03
N ALA A 929 32.98 -31.31 15.28
CA ALA A 929 33.45 -30.33 16.24
C ALA A 929 34.07 -31.08 17.42
N GLU A 930 35.24 -31.66 17.17
CA GLU A 930 35.96 -32.51 18.13
C GLU A 930 36.29 -31.78 19.43
N ASP A 931 36.50 -30.46 19.33
CA ASP A 931 36.85 -29.57 20.42
C ASP A 931 35.67 -29.32 21.38
N GLN A 932 34.47 -29.11 20.84
CA GLN A 932 33.23 -28.99 21.60
C GLN A 932 32.85 -30.31 22.30
N ASP A 933 32.93 -31.43 21.57
CA ASP A 933 32.66 -32.78 22.10
C ASP A 933 33.60 -33.08 23.28
N LEU A 934 34.90 -32.86 23.08
CA LEU A 934 35.93 -33.04 24.09
C LEU A 934 35.67 -32.17 25.33
N THR A 935 35.31 -30.90 25.13
CA THR A 935 35.00 -29.95 26.21
C THR A 935 33.85 -30.44 27.08
N ILE A 936 32.78 -30.96 26.47
CA ILE A 936 31.63 -31.49 27.19
C ILE A 936 32.00 -32.82 27.87
N ALA A 937 32.75 -33.70 27.19
CA ALA A 937 33.17 -34.99 27.72
C ALA A 937 34.03 -34.87 28.99
N ILE A 938 35.01 -33.95 28.99
CA ILE A 938 35.91 -33.71 30.13
C ILE A 938 35.14 -33.17 31.33
N GLN A 939 34.22 -32.22 31.12
CA GLN A 939 33.35 -31.72 32.20
C GLN A 939 32.43 -32.81 32.76
N ARG A 940 31.91 -33.72 31.92
CA ARG A 940 31.11 -34.87 32.39
C ARG A 940 31.90 -35.83 33.29
N LYS A 941 33.22 -35.87 33.18
CA LYS A 941 34.12 -36.61 34.08
C LYS A 941 34.47 -35.84 35.36
N GLY A 942 33.99 -34.61 35.53
CA GLY A 942 34.17 -33.80 36.74
C GLY A 942 35.34 -32.81 36.68
N TRP A 943 36.07 -32.76 35.57
CA TRP A 943 37.13 -31.78 35.35
C TRP A 943 36.57 -30.37 35.16
N LYS A 944 37.31 -29.36 35.63
CA LYS A 944 36.96 -27.95 35.42
C LYS A 944 37.56 -27.41 34.13
N VAL A 945 36.80 -26.56 33.45
CA VAL A 945 37.23 -25.80 32.28
C VAL A 945 37.31 -24.33 32.66
N CYS A 946 38.46 -23.72 32.43
CA CYS A 946 38.71 -22.29 32.67
C CYS A 946 38.80 -21.51 31.35
N TYR A 947 38.75 -20.19 31.44
CA TYR A 947 38.91 -19.28 30.31
C TYR A 947 39.89 -18.19 30.69
N ASP A 948 40.86 -17.92 29.83
CA ASP A 948 41.82 -16.84 29.97
C ASP A 948 41.65 -15.86 28.80
N GLU A 949 41.13 -14.66 29.08
CA GLU A 949 40.84 -13.66 28.05
C GLU A 949 42.10 -13.01 27.44
N ASP A 950 43.23 -13.07 28.16
CA ASP A 950 44.53 -12.54 27.72
C ASP A 950 45.36 -13.56 26.93
N ALA A 951 44.98 -14.84 26.94
CA ALA A 951 45.60 -15.87 26.11
C ALA A 951 45.11 -15.75 24.66
N VAL A 952 45.66 -14.78 23.93
CA VAL A 952 45.18 -14.40 22.58
C VAL A 952 45.86 -15.22 21.49
N ALA A 953 45.08 -15.63 20.49
CA ALA A 953 45.59 -16.23 19.25
C ALA A 953 44.89 -15.63 18.02
N TRP A 954 45.66 -15.34 16.97
CA TRP A 954 45.20 -14.72 15.73
C TRP A 954 45.04 -15.80 14.64
N THR A 955 43.82 -16.01 14.15
CA THR A 955 43.48 -17.04 13.15
C THR A 955 42.95 -16.42 11.85
N GLU A 956 42.94 -17.21 10.78
CA GLU A 956 42.47 -16.80 9.46
C GLU A 956 40.96 -17.06 9.28
N ALA A 957 40.18 -16.00 9.10
CA ALA A 957 38.77 -16.06 8.76
C ALA A 957 38.56 -16.24 7.24
N PRO A 958 37.49 -16.92 6.79
CA PRO A 958 37.17 -17.04 5.37
C PRO A 958 36.96 -15.68 4.67
N GLU A 959 37.60 -15.49 3.51
CA GLU A 959 37.50 -14.25 2.74
C GLU A 959 36.23 -14.18 1.86
N THR A 960 35.48 -15.27 1.69
CA THR A 960 34.25 -15.30 0.84
C THR A 960 33.04 -15.83 1.60
N LEU A 961 31.83 -15.40 1.21
CA LEU A 961 30.58 -15.89 1.80
C LEU A 961 30.40 -17.41 1.64
N ALA A 962 30.84 -17.97 0.51
CA ALA A 962 30.78 -19.41 0.25
C ALA A 962 31.69 -20.19 1.20
N ALA A 963 32.92 -19.72 1.43
CA ALA A 963 33.85 -20.34 2.37
C ALA A 963 33.36 -20.17 3.82
N LEU A 964 32.82 -19.01 4.18
CA LEU A 964 32.18 -18.77 5.48
C LEU A 964 30.99 -19.72 5.70
N SER A 965 30.12 -19.91 4.70
CA SER A 965 28.99 -20.84 4.76
C SER A 965 29.45 -22.27 5.05
N LYS A 966 30.52 -22.74 4.38
CA LYS A 966 31.10 -24.07 4.61
C LYS A 966 31.65 -24.22 6.03
N GLN A 967 32.38 -23.22 6.52
CA GLN A 967 32.90 -23.20 7.89
C GLN A 967 31.77 -23.27 8.92
N ARG A 968 30.77 -22.39 8.78
CA ARG A 968 29.65 -22.30 9.72
C ARG A 968 28.75 -23.52 9.67
N PHE A 969 28.58 -24.13 8.50
CA PHE A 969 27.89 -25.42 8.37
C PHE A 969 28.58 -26.53 9.17
N ARG A 970 29.91 -26.64 9.09
CA ARG A 970 30.66 -27.58 9.92
C ARG A 970 30.42 -27.34 11.42
N TRP A 971 30.47 -26.08 11.86
CA TRP A 971 30.28 -25.72 13.27
C TRP A 971 28.86 -25.99 13.75
N ALA A 972 27.84 -25.58 12.98
CA ALA A 972 26.44 -25.81 13.32
C ALA A 972 26.09 -27.30 13.34
N PHE A 973 26.57 -28.07 12.37
CA PHE A 973 26.38 -29.52 12.34
C PHE A 973 27.11 -30.23 13.48
N GLY A 974 28.38 -29.87 13.72
CA GLY A 974 29.17 -30.40 14.83
C GLY A 974 28.55 -30.08 16.20
N THR A 975 28.06 -28.86 16.38
CA THR A 975 27.30 -28.46 17.58
C THR A 975 26.08 -29.35 17.76
N LEU A 976 25.27 -29.54 16.70
CA LEU A 976 24.08 -30.38 16.76
C LEU A 976 24.43 -31.85 17.10
N GLN A 977 25.53 -32.37 16.56
CA GLN A 977 26.04 -33.70 16.92
C GLN A 977 26.40 -33.78 18.42
N CYS A 978 27.14 -32.79 18.94
CA CYS A 978 27.54 -32.74 20.35
C CYS A 978 26.32 -32.65 21.29
N LEU A 979 25.38 -31.75 20.98
CA LEU A 979 24.15 -31.59 21.75
C LEU A 979 23.31 -32.88 21.77
N TRP A 980 23.25 -33.60 20.64
CA TRP A 980 22.56 -34.88 20.56
C TRP A 980 23.29 -35.99 21.32
N LYS A 981 24.62 -36.11 21.13
CA LYS A 981 25.48 -37.11 21.79
C LYS A 981 25.43 -36.97 23.31
N HIS A 982 25.44 -35.74 23.82
CA HIS A 982 25.48 -35.45 25.26
C HIS A 982 24.13 -35.11 25.89
N ARG A 983 23.00 -35.32 25.19
CA ARG A 983 21.64 -35.01 25.69
C ARG A 983 21.30 -35.59 27.07
N ALA A 984 21.94 -36.71 27.45
CA ALA A 984 21.80 -37.32 28.77
C ALA A 984 22.18 -36.37 29.93
N VAL A 985 23.03 -35.37 29.70
CA VAL A 985 23.41 -34.36 30.70
C VAL A 985 22.18 -33.60 31.23
N LEU A 986 21.21 -33.29 30.36
CA LEU A 986 19.98 -32.58 30.72
C LEU A 986 19.14 -33.37 31.74
N TRP A 987 19.08 -34.69 31.57
CA TRP A 987 18.34 -35.59 32.47
C TRP A 987 19.12 -35.92 33.73
N ALA A 988 20.45 -36.11 33.62
CA ALA A 988 21.33 -36.42 34.73
C ALA A 988 21.55 -35.23 35.68
N ARG A 989 21.27 -34.00 35.24
CA ARG A 989 21.46 -32.74 35.99
C ARG A 989 22.90 -32.50 36.47
N LYS A 990 23.86 -33.23 35.90
CA LYS A 990 25.29 -33.18 36.23
C LYS A 990 26.14 -33.24 34.95
N PRO A 991 27.15 -32.37 34.81
CA PRO A 991 27.48 -31.23 35.67
C PRO A 991 26.40 -30.14 35.62
N ALA A 992 26.14 -29.47 36.76
CA ALA A 992 25.03 -28.52 36.88
C ALA A 992 25.12 -27.35 35.89
N GLY A 993 26.33 -26.79 35.69
CA GLY A 993 26.56 -25.71 34.72
C GLY A 993 26.14 -26.08 33.30
N LEU A 994 26.61 -27.22 32.80
CA LEU A 994 26.23 -27.72 31.48
C LEU A 994 24.75 -28.08 31.40
N SER A 995 24.18 -28.68 32.45
CA SER A 995 22.79 -29.13 32.41
C SER A 995 21.77 -28.00 32.46
N PHE A 996 22.00 -26.96 33.26
CA PHE A 996 21.02 -25.89 33.48
C PHE A 996 21.29 -24.66 32.63
N VAL A 997 22.52 -24.45 32.16
CA VAL A 997 22.90 -23.26 31.41
C VAL A 997 23.43 -23.63 30.02
N GLY A 998 24.53 -24.38 29.94
CA GLY A 998 25.27 -24.60 28.68
C GLY A 998 24.48 -25.34 27.58
N MET A 999 23.92 -26.49 27.90
CA MET A 999 23.14 -27.30 26.94
C MET A 999 21.78 -26.67 26.61
N PRO A 1000 20.96 -26.19 27.59
CA PRO A 1000 19.68 -25.55 27.28
C PRO A 1000 19.83 -24.31 26.39
N GLN A 1001 20.79 -23.43 26.69
CA GLN A 1001 20.97 -22.21 25.90
C GLN A 1001 21.46 -22.50 24.48
N ALA A 1002 22.30 -23.51 24.29
CA ALA A 1002 22.76 -23.91 22.96
C ALA A 1002 21.61 -24.51 22.13
N TRP A 1003 20.78 -25.39 22.71
CA TRP A 1003 19.56 -25.89 22.05
C TRP A 1003 18.60 -24.75 21.69
N LEU A 1004 18.36 -23.83 22.62
CA LEU A 1004 17.40 -22.74 22.43
C LEU A 1004 17.89 -21.73 21.39
N PHE A 1005 19.10 -21.20 21.54
CA PHE A 1005 19.56 -20.04 20.77
C PHE A 1005 20.39 -20.38 19.53
N GLN A 1006 21.15 -21.48 19.54
CA GLN A 1006 21.97 -21.85 18.39
C GLN A 1006 21.20 -22.75 17.41
N ILE A 1007 20.18 -23.49 17.89
CA ILE A 1007 19.35 -24.38 17.05
C ILE A 1007 17.93 -23.83 16.89
N LEU A 1008 17.09 -23.86 17.93
CA LEU A 1008 15.65 -23.59 17.81
C LEU A 1008 15.35 -22.17 17.31
N PHE A 1009 15.96 -21.16 17.93
CA PHE A 1009 15.75 -19.76 17.57
C PHE A 1009 16.21 -19.46 16.14
N ALA A 1010 17.32 -20.06 15.70
CA ALA A 1010 17.83 -19.91 14.34
C ALA A 1010 16.93 -20.59 13.28
N LEU A 1011 16.20 -21.65 13.64
CA LEU A 1011 15.20 -22.29 12.75
C LEU A 1011 13.92 -21.46 12.61
N ILE A 1012 13.49 -20.78 13.67
CA ILE A 1012 12.25 -19.98 13.67
C ILE A 1012 12.47 -18.59 13.07
N SER A 1013 13.66 -18.00 13.26
CA SER A 1013 13.94 -16.62 12.87
C SER A 1013 13.64 -16.26 11.39
N PRO A 1014 13.88 -17.12 10.38
CA PRO A 1014 13.51 -16.82 8.99
C PRO A 1014 12.02 -16.59 8.79
N LEU A 1015 11.16 -17.29 9.55
CA LEU A 1015 9.71 -17.09 9.48
C LEU A 1015 9.32 -15.72 10.05
N ILE A 1016 10.01 -15.29 11.12
CA ILE A 1016 9.85 -13.98 11.74
C ILE A 1016 10.29 -12.88 10.75
N ASP A 1017 11.46 -13.01 10.13
CA ASP A 1017 11.94 -12.02 9.16
C ASP A 1017 11.03 -11.97 7.90
N LEU A 1018 10.53 -13.11 7.42
CA LEU A 1018 9.56 -13.16 6.32
C LEU A 1018 8.24 -12.49 6.67
N ALA A 1019 7.71 -12.75 7.86
CA ALA A 1019 6.48 -12.13 8.33
C ALA A 1019 6.61 -10.62 8.52
N LEU A 1020 7.80 -10.13 8.92
CA LEU A 1020 8.07 -8.70 8.99
C LEU A 1020 8.06 -8.10 7.57
N ALA A 1021 8.65 -8.76 6.59
CA ALA A 1021 8.63 -8.29 5.20
C ALA A 1021 7.19 -8.24 4.65
N VAL A 1022 6.39 -9.30 4.88
CA VAL A 1022 4.97 -9.32 4.50
C VAL A 1022 4.19 -8.21 5.20
N SER A 1023 4.43 -7.99 6.49
CA SER A 1023 3.80 -6.91 7.25
C SER A 1023 4.19 -5.53 6.73
N ILE A 1024 5.44 -5.30 6.33
CA ILE A 1024 5.88 -4.04 5.74
C ILE A 1024 5.18 -3.81 4.40
N VAL A 1025 5.16 -4.81 3.52
CA VAL A 1025 4.47 -4.71 2.21
C VAL A 1025 2.98 -4.48 2.41
N GLY A 1026 2.33 -5.23 3.31
CA GLY A 1026 0.92 -5.04 3.62
C GLY A 1026 0.62 -3.66 4.20
N THR A 1027 1.51 -3.11 5.03
CA THR A 1027 1.36 -1.74 5.52
C THR A 1027 1.57 -0.70 4.42
N VAL A 1028 2.50 -0.90 3.48
CA VAL A 1028 2.65 -0.02 2.31
C VAL A 1028 1.38 -0.03 1.46
N LEU A 1029 0.83 -1.21 1.19
CA LEU A 1029 -0.44 -1.35 0.46
C LEU A 1029 -1.58 -0.64 1.19
N ARG A 1030 -1.70 -0.84 2.51
CA ARG A 1030 -2.71 -0.12 3.33
C ARG A 1030 -2.51 1.39 3.31
N VAL A 1031 -1.28 1.90 3.36
CA VAL A 1031 -0.99 3.35 3.25
C VAL A 1031 -1.40 3.89 1.89
N MET A 1032 -1.18 3.12 0.82
CA MET A 1032 -1.60 3.49 -0.54
C MET A 1032 -3.13 3.49 -0.68
N GLN A 1033 -3.82 2.52 -0.07
CA GLN A 1033 -5.27 2.39 -0.13
C GLN A 1033 -6.01 3.38 0.78
N HIS A 1034 -5.58 3.52 2.04
CA HIS A 1034 -6.32 4.21 3.12
C HIS A 1034 -5.72 5.57 3.52
N GLY A 1035 -4.59 5.94 2.93
CA GLY A 1035 -3.82 7.12 3.32
C GLY A 1035 -3.07 6.96 4.65
N TRP A 1036 -2.20 7.94 4.93
CA TRP A 1036 -1.32 7.92 6.11
C TRP A 1036 -2.06 8.08 7.44
N ALA A 1037 -3.20 8.79 7.44
CA ALA A 1037 -3.90 9.15 8.67
C ALA A 1037 -4.42 7.93 9.44
N GLN A 1038 -4.90 6.90 8.75
CA GLN A 1038 -5.41 5.66 9.35
C GLN A 1038 -4.30 4.67 9.75
N THR A 1039 -3.15 4.69 9.08
CA THR A 1039 -2.09 3.66 9.21
C THR A 1039 -0.87 4.09 10.05
N GLN A 1040 -0.75 5.39 10.36
CA GLN A 1040 0.40 5.97 11.06
C GLN A 1040 0.71 5.30 12.41
N THR A 1041 -0.30 4.88 13.17
CA THR A 1041 -0.13 4.32 14.52
C THR A 1041 0.63 3.00 14.48
N ASP A 1042 0.35 2.15 13.51
CA ASP A 1042 0.99 0.84 13.38
C ASP A 1042 2.42 0.97 12.86
N VAL A 1043 2.64 1.86 11.88
CA VAL A 1043 4.00 2.16 11.38
C VAL A 1043 4.87 2.73 12.49
N LEU A 1044 4.36 3.67 13.29
CA LEU A 1044 5.09 4.27 14.40
C LEU A 1044 5.42 3.23 15.49
N ARG A 1045 4.47 2.34 15.83
CA ARG A 1045 4.72 1.24 16.78
C ARG A 1045 5.82 0.30 16.28
N MET A 1046 5.75 -0.13 15.02
CA MET A 1046 6.78 -1.00 14.42
C MET A 1046 8.15 -0.30 14.40
N GLY A 1047 8.19 0.98 14.01
CA GLY A 1047 9.41 1.79 14.02
C GLY A 1047 10.01 1.95 15.41
N LEU A 1048 9.17 2.16 16.43
CA LEU A 1048 9.61 2.28 17.83
C LEU A 1048 10.22 0.98 18.34
N TYR A 1049 9.57 -0.17 18.12
CA TYR A 1049 10.12 -1.47 18.52
C TYR A 1049 11.44 -1.78 17.83
N TRP A 1050 11.53 -1.50 16.52
CA TRP A 1050 12.76 -1.70 15.76
C TRP A 1050 13.90 -0.80 16.27
N ALA A 1051 13.61 0.48 16.53
CA ALA A 1051 14.57 1.44 17.07
C ALA A 1051 15.05 1.01 18.47
N ALA A 1052 14.15 0.60 19.36
CA ALA A 1052 14.47 0.14 20.70
C ALA A 1052 15.36 -1.12 20.68
N PHE A 1053 15.01 -2.12 19.88
CA PHE A 1053 15.80 -3.35 19.74
C PHE A 1053 17.19 -3.08 19.16
N THR A 1054 17.27 -2.19 18.17
CA THR A 1054 18.54 -1.79 17.54
C THR A 1054 19.42 -1.01 18.51
N PHE A 1055 18.83 -0.13 19.32
CA PHE A 1055 19.55 0.59 20.37
C PHE A 1055 20.14 -0.37 21.42
N ILE A 1056 19.36 -1.35 21.90
CA ILE A 1056 19.85 -2.36 22.86
C ILE A 1056 21.04 -3.14 22.28
N ASP A 1057 20.94 -3.58 21.03
CA ASP A 1057 22.01 -4.34 20.36
C ASP A 1057 23.30 -3.51 20.21
N LEU A 1058 23.17 -2.22 19.86
CA LEU A 1058 24.30 -1.29 19.81
C LEU A 1058 24.95 -1.07 21.18
N VAL A 1059 24.16 -0.94 22.25
CA VAL A 1059 24.67 -0.80 23.61
C VAL A 1059 25.41 -2.08 24.05
N CYS A 1060 24.82 -3.26 23.82
CA CYS A 1060 25.46 -4.54 24.13
C CYS A 1060 26.77 -4.72 23.34
N GLY A 1061 26.77 -4.40 22.04
CA GLY A 1061 27.96 -4.43 21.19
C GLY A 1061 29.04 -3.45 21.67
N TRP A 1062 28.66 -2.23 22.05
CA TRP A 1062 29.59 -1.25 22.62
C TRP A 1062 30.23 -1.75 23.92
N VAL A 1063 29.44 -2.34 24.83
CA VAL A 1063 29.97 -2.96 26.05
C VAL A 1063 30.93 -4.09 25.73
N ALA A 1064 30.60 -4.95 24.75
CA ALA A 1064 31.46 -6.06 24.37
C ALA A 1064 32.85 -5.62 23.91
N TYR A 1065 32.93 -4.57 23.08
CA TYR A 1065 34.19 -3.97 22.66
C TYR A 1065 34.93 -3.30 23.82
N ARG A 1066 34.22 -2.65 24.76
CA ARG A 1066 34.86 -2.07 25.95
C ARG A 1066 35.49 -3.11 26.86
N LEU A 1067 34.91 -4.31 26.92
CA LEU A 1067 35.42 -5.44 27.70
C LEU A 1067 36.55 -6.21 27.01
N ASP A 1068 36.76 -6.02 25.71
CA ASP A 1068 37.80 -6.72 24.96
C ASP A 1068 39.22 -6.18 25.25
N VAL A 1069 40.18 -7.09 25.34
CA VAL A 1069 41.55 -6.81 25.78
C VAL A 1069 42.40 -6.12 24.69
N ARG A 1070 42.15 -6.37 23.40
CA ARG A 1070 42.96 -5.80 22.30
C ARG A 1070 42.20 -4.75 21.48
N GLU A 1071 40.87 -4.77 21.47
CA GLU A 1071 40.06 -4.00 20.54
C GLU A 1071 38.91 -3.27 21.23
N ARG A 1072 39.16 -2.00 21.57
CA ARG A 1072 38.19 -1.18 22.32
C ARG A 1072 37.33 -0.26 21.45
N ARG A 1073 37.66 -0.08 20.17
CA ARG A 1073 36.92 0.80 19.25
C ARG A 1073 35.74 0.04 18.63
N PHE A 1074 34.53 0.44 18.98
CA PHE A 1074 33.29 -0.18 18.50
C PHE A 1074 32.93 0.28 17.08
N PRO A 1075 32.72 -0.63 16.11
CA PRO A 1075 32.24 -0.30 14.77
C PRO A 1075 30.72 -0.53 14.62
N PRO A 1076 29.85 0.45 14.97
CA PRO A 1076 28.39 0.26 15.02
C PRO A 1076 27.78 -0.12 13.66
N ILE A 1077 28.24 0.50 12.56
CA ILE A 1077 27.71 0.24 11.21
C ILE A 1077 27.99 -1.20 10.78
N LEU A 1078 29.15 -1.77 11.15
CA LEU A 1078 29.46 -3.16 10.85
C LEU A 1078 28.53 -4.11 11.60
N LEU A 1079 28.21 -3.84 12.87
CA LEU A 1079 27.25 -4.64 13.63
C LEU A 1079 25.85 -4.59 13.00
N LEU A 1080 25.36 -3.39 12.65
CA LEU A 1080 24.03 -3.23 12.05
C LEU A 1080 23.92 -3.92 10.69
N SER A 1081 24.95 -3.81 9.85
CA SER A 1081 24.95 -4.44 8.52
C SER A 1081 24.91 -5.98 8.56
N GLN A 1082 25.32 -6.62 9.66
CA GLN A 1082 25.21 -8.09 9.81
C GLN A 1082 23.75 -8.57 9.76
N ARG A 1083 22.78 -7.73 10.10
CA ARG A 1083 21.35 -8.12 10.15
C ARG A 1083 20.77 -8.47 8.78
N PHE A 1084 21.30 -7.88 7.70
CA PHE A 1084 20.73 -8.02 6.36
C PHE A 1084 21.31 -9.20 5.57
N VAL A 1085 22.62 -9.48 5.71
CA VAL A 1085 23.30 -10.53 4.92
C VAL A 1085 23.83 -11.65 5.80
N TYR A 1086 24.62 -11.30 6.82
CA TYR A 1086 25.30 -12.27 7.67
C TYR A 1086 24.32 -13.18 8.43
N ARG A 1087 23.28 -12.58 9.02
CA ARG A 1087 22.23 -13.27 9.78
C ARG A 1087 21.47 -14.27 8.90
N GLN A 1088 21.11 -13.88 7.68
CA GLN A 1088 20.41 -14.74 6.71
C GLN A 1088 21.28 -15.94 6.30
N LEU A 1089 22.59 -15.71 6.13
CA LEU A 1089 23.54 -16.80 5.90
C LEU A 1089 23.56 -17.78 7.08
N MET A 1090 23.57 -17.31 8.33
CA MET A 1090 23.56 -18.18 9.52
C MET A 1090 22.29 -19.03 9.60
N TYR A 1091 21.13 -18.48 9.22
CA TYR A 1091 19.88 -19.23 9.16
C TYR A 1091 19.92 -20.36 8.15
N SER A 1092 20.37 -20.05 6.93
CA SER A 1092 20.52 -21.06 5.89
C SER A 1092 21.43 -22.20 6.34
N VAL A 1093 22.49 -21.88 7.09
CA VAL A 1093 23.45 -22.83 7.62
C VAL A 1093 22.83 -23.78 8.64
N VAL A 1094 22.07 -23.26 9.62
CA VAL A 1094 21.42 -24.09 10.64
C VAL A 1094 20.33 -24.98 10.03
N ILE A 1095 19.50 -24.43 9.13
CA ILE A 1095 18.48 -25.21 8.40
C ILE A 1095 19.14 -26.36 7.62
N ARG A 1096 20.24 -26.07 6.91
CA ARG A 1096 21.00 -27.10 6.19
C ARG A 1096 21.59 -28.15 7.15
N ALA A 1097 22.12 -27.74 8.30
CA ALA A 1097 22.69 -28.66 9.28
C ALA A 1097 21.64 -29.61 9.86
N VAL A 1098 20.47 -29.08 10.26
CA VAL A 1098 19.33 -29.89 10.74
C VAL A 1098 18.79 -30.79 9.63
N GLY A 1099 18.65 -30.27 8.41
CA GLY A 1099 18.25 -31.06 7.24
C GLY A 1099 19.21 -32.20 6.93
N ALA A 1100 20.53 -31.98 7.04
CA ALA A 1100 21.53 -33.02 6.87
C ALA A 1100 21.47 -34.09 7.97
N ALA A 1101 21.22 -33.69 9.22
CA ALA A 1101 21.08 -34.61 10.36
C ALA A 1101 19.81 -35.48 10.24
N LEU A 1102 18.71 -34.87 9.81
CA LEU A 1102 17.46 -35.58 9.50
C LEU A 1102 17.60 -36.52 8.31
N GLN A 1103 18.40 -36.19 7.29
CA GLN A 1103 18.65 -37.10 6.16
C GLN A 1103 19.67 -38.21 6.47
N GLY A 1104 20.43 -38.06 7.56
CA GLY A 1104 21.48 -38.99 7.97
C GLY A 1104 22.72 -38.97 7.09
N LEU A 1105 23.08 -37.80 6.55
CA LEU A 1105 24.25 -37.62 5.70
C LEU A 1105 25.55 -37.73 6.50
N GLY A 1106 26.56 -38.42 5.94
CA GLY A 1106 27.92 -38.42 6.46
C GLY A 1106 28.67 -37.24 5.87
N ILE A 1107 29.21 -36.36 6.72
CA ILE A 1107 29.93 -35.16 6.30
C ILE A 1107 31.38 -35.31 6.81
N GLY A 1108 32.34 -35.25 5.88
CA GLY A 1108 33.77 -35.33 6.19
C GLY A 1108 34.43 -33.98 6.47
N TRP A 1109 35.72 -34.00 6.83
CA TRP A 1109 36.54 -32.81 7.01
C TRP A 1109 36.79 -32.13 5.65
N GLY A 1110 36.01 -31.08 5.34
CA GLY A 1110 36.11 -30.33 4.10
C GLY A 1110 37.12 -29.17 4.18
N LYS A 1111 37.95 -29.01 3.14
CA LYS A 1111 38.99 -27.98 2.99
C LYS A 1111 38.41 -26.56 2.89
N LEU A 1112 39.06 -25.59 3.56
CA LEU A 1112 38.94 -24.15 3.32
C LEU A 1112 40.21 -23.68 2.60
N GLU A 1113 40.08 -22.84 1.57
CA GLU A 1113 41.26 -22.23 0.92
C GLU A 1113 41.85 -21.15 1.83
N ARG A 1114 43.18 -21.22 2.08
CA ARG A 1114 43.92 -20.27 2.92
C ARG A 1114 44.72 -19.28 2.09
N THR A 1115 44.78 -18.03 2.52
CA THR A 1115 45.48 -16.94 1.83
C THR A 1115 46.83 -16.60 2.46
N GLY A 1116 47.06 -16.97 3.73
CA GLY A 1116 48.31 -16.71 4.44
C GLY A 1116 48.45 -15.26 4.93
N ARG A 1117 47.35 -14.49 4.97
CA ARG A 1117 47.34 -13.05 5.29
C ARG A 1117 47.02 -12.74 6.75
N VAL A 1118 47.64 -13.44 7.70
CA VAL A 1118 47.45 -13.16 9.13
C VAL A 1118 48.41 -12.05 9.57
N SER A 1119 47.87 -10.89 9.96
CA SER A 1119 48.65 -9.82 10.59
C SER A 1119 48.49 -9.93 12.11
N ALA A 1120 49.49 -10.49 12.80
CA ALA A 1120 49.58 -10.29 14.25
C ALA A 1120 49.82 -8.80 14.49
N GLY A 1121 48.86 -8.12 15.12
CA GLY A 1121 48.98 -6.69 15.38
C GLY A 1121 50.29 -6.41 16.11
N GLN A 1122 51.25 -5.77 15.43
CA GLN A 1122 52.28 -5.04 16.14
C GLN A 1122 51.54 -4.09 17.07
N ALA A 1123 51.85 -4.13 18.36
CA ALA A 1123 51.40 -3.13 19.32
C ALA A 1123 51.84 -1.78 18.78
N GLN A 1124 50.95 -1.08 18.07
CA GLN A 1124 51.17 0.31 17.70
C GLN A 1124 51.16 1.09 19.01
N GLY A 1125 52.36 1.44 19.45
CA GLY A 1125 52.57 2.54 20.37
C GLY A 1125 51.74 3.74 19.90
N GLY A 1126 51.09 4.38 20.86
CA GLY A 1126 50.15 5.46 20.61
C GLY A 1126 50.74 6.62 19.80
N ASN A 1127 49.80 7.40 19.27
CA ASN A 1127 49.97 8.60 18.45
C ASN A 1127 50.41 8.39 17.01
N GLN A 1128 49.44 8.33 16.10
CA GLN A 1128 49.28 9.42 15.13
C GLN A 1128 47.85 9.45 14.57
N ALA A 1129 47.27 10.64 14.64
CA ALA A 1129 45.97 11.00 14.13
C ALA A 1129 45.94 10.91 12.59
N LEU A 1130 44.84 10.40 12.03
CA LEU A 1130 44.44 10.69 10.65
C LEU A 1130 42.93 10.87 10.61
N ALA A 1131 42.55 12.14 10.42
CA ALA A 1131 41.28 12.57 9.90
C ALA A 1131 41.25 12.29 8.39
N ALA A 1132 40.27 11.52 7.95
CA ALA A 1132 39.60 11.56 6.64
C ALA A 1132 38.44 10.55 6.68
#